data_AF-A0A251ZAH2-F1
#
_entry.id   AF-A0A251ZAH2-F1
#
_cell.length_a   1.000
_cell.length_b   1.000
_cell.length_c   1.000
_cell.angle_alpha   90.00
_cell.angle_beta   90.00
_cell.angle_gamma   90.00
#
_symmetry.space_group_name_H-M   'P 1'
#
loop_
_entity.id
_entity.type
_entity.pdbx_description
1 polymer ?
#
loop_
_entity_poly.entity_id
_entity_poly.type
_entity_poly.pdbx_seq_one_letter_code
_entity_poly.pdbx_strand_id
1 'polypeptide(L)'
;MDPINNQLVDSANEGILVCGLGALGQACLGSLMAFNLPIRCLDRKSPKWTDLALGRALAEVTFIGDMRNPESLLEAGVASARAVLLLSQDSGVNLEAALQVRLLNPKAQLVVRSSKGSSGLENQLQARLPGLVIVDPQLLTAGVFANALRPDGTEAAFDVEGELFVVRSVVQQQAASRDLFDQLGRMQRLVQWFPAGEAPAGPAASGWWNLDTKPAAGDRLLLLELASTLKTRPRYRHKRLSIWWTQLRLLGEGVCDALLRLQQRRNSLLAWGLISLLLLLLIGSFLFGAGSPLRGLMLTLALLKGEYLDAFSFIINGANSELTPAHFPLAALALIYALGGTLLTAWLVALILDRLLAARIGSQEPKPLGAATPYVLLLDGGLLASRLRQQLRLQKFQVVQVQSTGVEEKFQAEAYESLDRALKALRHCHCQAVGVLSEDLMANLSVALELQQKWPDVRLAVQSHSLSQSSNFNALFEGMQVINPLEVAADAVVATALGERVRGVLRLAEENLLITDYKITSSDTLNGLNLGTVAGGYGLIPLVLIGFGAIKPIALPNPERILQPGDRLVVLAGLSALRQVEAGQLKKRCWMLEIRGMRPNAPIFDIQVALARYLGAAPGEMAAYLDCKSAPQLTPSIYQVPGRLLEQALKRLGVNCELVPANHRDS
;
A
#
# COMPACT_ATOMS: atom_id res chain seq x y z
N MET A 1 -27.49 -28.60 -30.53
CA MET A 1 -27.86 -27.16 -30.47
C MET A 1 -27.63 -26.76 -29.03
N ASP A 2 -26.43 -26.29 -28.73
CA ASP A 2 -25.92 -26.22 -27.36
C ASP A 2 -26.39 -24.96 -26.65
N PRO A 3 -27.03 -25.07 -25.47
CA PRO A 3 -27.55 -23.92 -24.72
C PRO A 3 -26.47 -22.96 -24.21
N ILE A 4 -25.20 -23.38 -24.21
CA ILE A 4 -24.04 -22.58 -23.81
C ILE A 4 -23.75 -21.47 -24.82
N ASN A 5 -24.00 -21.73 -26.12
CA ASN A 5 -23.69 -20.75 -27.16
C ASN A 5 -24.72 -19.59 -27.18
N ASN A 6 -25.96 -19.84 -26.75
CA ASN A 6 -26.98 -18.79 -26.65
C ASN A 6 -26.74 -17.83 -25.47
N GLN A 7 -26.18 -18.28 -24.33
CA GLN A 7 -25.83 -17.38 -23.23
C GLN A 7 -24.64 -16.46 -23.56
N LEU A 8 -23.68 -16.95 -24.34
CA LEU A 8 -22.55 -16.15 -24.81
C LEU A 8 -22.98 -15.11 -25.87
N VAL A 9 -23.96 -15.44 -26.72
CA VAL A 9 -24.51 -14.50 -27.72
C VAL A 9 -25.42 -13.43 -27.09
N ASP A 10 -26.15 -13.73 -26.01
CA ASP A 10 -26.93 -12.70 -25.28
C ASP A 10 -26.02 -11.70 -24.53
N SER A 11 -24.88 -12.15 -24.01
CA SER A 11 -23.92 -11.28 -23.28
C SER A 11 -23.22 -10.22 -24.16
N ALA A 12 -23.24 -10.40 -25.48
CA ALA A 12 -22.62 -9.48 -26.44
C ALA A 12 -23.48 -8.23 -26.75
N ASN A 13 -24.75 -8.22 -26.34
CA ASN A 13 -25.71 -7.13 -26.63
C ASN A 13 -26.01 -6.23 -25.41
N GLU A 14 -25.40 -6.48 -24.26
CA GLU A 14 -25.67 -5.75 -23.02
C GLU A 14 -24.60 -4.67 -22.78
N GLY A 15 -24.98 -3.40 -22.98
CA GLY A 15 -24.07 -2.25 -22.88
C GLY A 15 -23.70 -1.85 -21.45
N ILE A 16 -22.71 -0.97 -21.34
CA ILE A 16 -22.29 -0.34 -20.09
C ILE A 16 -22.88 1.08 -20.02
N LEU A 17 -23.56 1.40 -18.93
CA LEU A 17 -24.05 2.75 -18.64
C LEU A 17 -23.10 3.46 -17.68
N VAL A 18 -22.55 4.60 -18.09
CA VAL A 18 -21.68 5.44 -17.26
C VAL A 18 -22.43 6.70 -16.84
N CYS A 19 -22.74 6.81 -15.56
CA CYS A 19 -23.40 7.97 -14.96
C CYS A 19 -22.39 8.84 -14.22
N GLY A 20 -22.37 10.14 -14.53
CA GLY A 20 -21.42 11.10 -13.96
C GLY A 20 -20.12 11.19 -14.78
N LEU A 21 -20.11 12.13 -15.71
CA LEU A 21 -19.08 12.38 -16.72
C LEU A 21 -18.08 13.45 -16.28
N GLY A 22 -17.74 13.45 -14.99
CA GLY A 22 -16.58 14.18 -14.45
C GLY A 22 -15.25 13.53 -14.85
N ALA A 23 -14.15 13.94 -14.22
CA ALA A 23 -12.81 13.43 -14.54
C ALA A 23 -12.68 11.89 -14.47
N LEU A 24 -13.23 11.25 -13.43
CA LEU A 24 -13.22 9.79 -13.31
C LEU A 24 -14.09 9.10 -14.39
N GLY A 25 -15.28 9.64 -14.66
CA GLY A 25 -16.18 9.07 -15.68
C GLY A 25 -15.56 9.12 -17.06
N GLN A 26 -14.95 10.25 -17.43
CA GLN A 26 -14.23 10.38 -18.69
C GLN A 26 -12.99 9.48 -18.77
N ALA A 27 -12.24 9.32 -17.68
CA ALA A 27 -11.13 8.38 -17.63
C ALA A 27 -11.61 6.91 -17.82
N CYS A 28 -12.73 6.52 -17.19
CA CYS A 28 -13.33 5.21 -17.38
C CYS A 28 -13.79 4.99 -18.83
N LEU A 29 -14.38 6.01 -19.46
CA LEU A 29 -14.76 5.97 -20.86
C LEU A 29 -13.54 5.77 -21.77
N GLY A 30 -12.43 6.45 -21.49
CA GLY A 30 -11.15 6.26 -22.19
C GLY A 30 -10.68 4.80 -22.16
N SER A 31 -10.67 4.18 -20.98
CA SER A 31 -10.31 2.76 -20.82
C SER A 31 -11.33 1.82 -21.49
N LEU A 32 -12.62 2.14 -21.47
CA LEU A 32 -13.68 1.32 -22.06
C LEU A 32 -13.68 1.30 -23.60
N MET A 33 -13.31 2.42 -24.24
CA MET A 33 -13.27 2.53 -25.70
C MET A 33 -12.32 1.51 -26.35
N ALA A 34 -11.28 1.08 -25.63
CA ALA A 34 -10.34 0.05 -26.10
C ALA A 34 -10.98 -1.34 -26.30
N PHE A 35 -12.15 -1.62 -25.69
CA PHE A 35 -12.79 -2.94 -25.69
C PHE A 35 -13.99 -3.07 -26.63
N ASN A 36 -14.31 -2.03 -27.40
CA ASN A 36 -15.41 -2.00 -28.37
C ASN A 36 -16.75 -2.51 -27.81
N LEU A 37 -17.06 -2.11 -26.56
CA LEU A 37 -18.31 -2.42 -25.89
C LEU A 37 -19.37 -1.36 -26.21
N PRO A 38 -20.67 -1.70 -26.27
CA PRO A 38 -21.73 -0.69 -26.35
C PRO A 38 -21.73 0.17 -25.09
N ILE A 39 -21.54 1.48 -25.23
CA ILE A 39 -21.46 2.41 -24.10
C ILE A 39 -22.59 3.43 -24.22
N ARG A 40 -23.24 3.72 -23.09
CA ARG A 40 -24.17 4.84 -22.94
C ARG A 40 -23.73 5.72 -21.78
N CYS A 41 -23.99 7.02 -21.89
CA CYS A 41 -23.54 8.00 -20.92
C CYS A 41 -24.72 8.79 -20.37
N LEU A 42 -24.70 9.10 -19.07
CA LEU A 42 -25.71 9.95 -18.42
C LEU A 42 -25.01 10.98 -17.53
N ASP A 43 -25.32 12.26 -17.74
CA ASP A 43 -24.90 13.32 -16.81
C ASP A 43 -26.02 14.34 -16.62
N ARG A 44 -26.03 15.02 -15.48
CA ARG A 44 -26.98 16.10 -15.20
C ARG A 44 -26.74 17.32 -16.09
N LYS A 45 -25.51 17.54 -16.55
CA LYS A 45 -25.13 18.67 -17.40
C LYS A 45 -24.35 18.18 -18.60
N SER A 46 -24.32 18.99 -19.67
CA SER A 46 -23.42 18.72 -20.79
C SER A 46 -21.98 18.63 -20.28
N PRO A 47 -21.29 17.49 -20.48
CA PRO A 47 -19.94 17.30 -19.99
C PRO A 47 -18.97 18.24 -20.69
N LYS A 48 -17.97 18.71 -19.95
CA LYS A 48 -16.79 19.35 -20.52
C LYS A 48 -15.77 18.26 -20.81
N TRP A 49 -15.69 17.83 -22.06
CA TRP A 49 -14.78 16.78 -22.47
C TRP A 49 -13.32 17.22 -22.38
N THR A 50 -12.48 16.44 -21.70
CA THR A 50 -11.03 16.63 -21.68
C THR A 50 -10.41 16.26 -23.01
N ASP A 51 -10.90 15.17 -23.62
CA ASP A 51 -10.54 14.73 -24.96
C ASP A 51 -11.70 14.97 -25.94
N LEU A 52 -11.44 15.80 -26.96
CA LEU A 52 -12.41 16.14 -28.00
C LEU A 52 -12.76 14.93 -28.88
N ALA A 53 -11.84 13.98 -29.10
CA ALA A 53 -12.10 12.78 -29.87
C ALA A 53 -13.12 11.89 -29.14
N LEU A 54 -12.93 11.70 -27.84
CA LEU A 54 -13.84 10.97 -26.96
C LEU A 54 -15.22 11.66 -26.92
N GLY A 55 -15.24 12.99 -26.80
CA GLY A 55 -16.49 13.76 -26.81
C GLY A 55 -17.28 13.64 -28.11
N ARG A 56 -16.61 13.60 -29.26
CA ARG A 56 -17.26 13.37 -30.57
C ARG A 56 -17.81 11.95 -30.69
N ALA A 57 -17.04 10.94 -30.25
CA ALA A 57 -17.44 9.55 -30.33
C ALA A 57 -18.67 9.23 -29.47
N LEU A 58 -18.83 9.91 -28.33
CA LEU A 58 -19.89 9.62 -27.36
C LEU A 58 -21.06 10.63 -27.39
N ALA A 59 -21.01 11.64 -28.26
CA ALA A 59 -22.02 12.70 -28.31
C ALA A 59 -23.45 12.17 -28.51
N GLU A 60 -23.64 11.21 -29.41
CA GLU A 60 -24.95 10.65 -29.75
C GLU A 60 -25.49 9.67 -28.68
N VAL A 61 -24.60 9.13 -27.84
CA VAL A 61 -24.94 8.16 -26.79
C VAL A 61 -24.92 8.80 -25.39
N THR A 62 -24.84 10.13 -25.31
CA THR A 62 -24.85 10.90 -24.07
C THR A 62 -26.23 11.52 -23.81
N PHE A 63 -26.85 11.12 -22.71
CA PHE A 63 -28.13 11.60 -22.24
C PHE A 63 -27.95 12.64 -21.14
N ILE A 64 -28.80 13.66 -21.14
CA ILE A 64 -28.81 14.71 -20.11
C ILE A 64 -29.97 14.47 -19.15
N GLY A 65 -29.67 14.16 -17.90
CA GLY A 65 -30.67 13.84 -16.89
C GLY A 65 -30.08 13.61 -15.51
N ASP A 66 -30.91 13.69 -14.48
CA ASP A 66 -30.48 13.37 -13.11
C ASP A 66 -30.56 11.85 -12.92
N MET A 67 -29.46 11.21 -12.59
CA MET A 67 -29.39 9.76 -12.38
C MET A 67 -30.18 9.25 -11.15
N ARG A 68 -30.75 10.16 -10.34
CA ARG A 68 -31.72 9.80 -9.29
C ARG A 68 -33.14 9.66 -9.82
N ASN A 69 -33.44 10.19 -11.01
CA ASN A 69 -34.74 10.07 -11.63
C ASN A 69 -34.84 8.73 -12.41
N PRO A 70 -35.81 7.86 -12.08
CA PRO A 70 -36.04 6.62 -12.83
C PRO A 70 -36.25 6.82 -14.33
N GLU A 71 -36.94 7.89 -14.73
CA GLU A 71 -37.22 8.18 -16.15
C GLU A 71 -35.91 8.45 -16.93
N SER A 72 -35.02 9.28 -16.38
CA SER A 72 -33.72 9.56 -16.98
C SER A 72 -32.84 8.31 -17.10
N LEU A 73 -32.89 7.41 -16.12
CA LEU A 73 -32.19 6.13 -16.18
C LEU A 73 -32.77 5.21 -17.26
N LEU A 74 -34.10 5.18 -17.41
CA LEU A 74 -34.79 4.40 -18.45
C LEU A 74 -34.45 4.91 -19.85
N GLU A 75 -34.49 6.22 -20.07
CA GLU A 75 -34.06 6.85 -21.32
C GLU A 75 -32.61 6.51 -21.68
N ALA A 76 -31.73 6.52 -20.67
CA ALA A 76 -30.33 6.14 -20.82
C ALA A 76 -30.11 4.62 -21.03
N GLY A 77 -31.17 3.80 -21.02
CA GLY A 77 -31.09 2.37 -21.32
C GLY A 77 -30.64 1.49 -20.16
N VAL A 78 -30.91 1.90 -18.90
CA VAL A 78 -30.52 1.14 -17.70
C VAL A 78 -31.05 -0.30 -17.67
N ALA A 79 -32.23 -0.54 -18.26
CA ALA A 79 -32.94 -1.83 -18.18
C ALA A 79 -32.18 -2.97 -18.88
N SER A 80 -31.42 -2.67 -19.92
CA SER A 80 -30.61 -3.63 -20.68
C SER A 80 -29.11 -3.49 -20.41
N ALA A 81 -28.71 -2.64 -19.46
CA ALA A 81 -27.32 -2.44 -19.12
C ALA A 81 -26.78 -3.65 -18.33
N ARG A 82 -25.66 -4.21 -18.78
CA ARG A 82 -24.94 -5.25 -18.03
C ARG A 82 -24.35 -4.67 -16.75
N ALA A 83 -23.78 -3.49 -16.86
CA ALA A 83 -23.12 -2.79 -15.77
C ALA A 83 -23.46 -1.30 -15.80
N VAL A 84 -23.57 -0.72 -14.60
CA VAL A 84 -23.85 0.70 -14.40
C VAL A 84 -22.80 1.28 -13.44
N LEU A 85 -22.06 2.27 -13.93
CA LEU A 85 -21.05 2.99 -13.16
C LEU A 85 -21.67 4.30 -12.66
N LEU A 86 -21.65 4.53 -11.36
CA LEU A 86 -22.21 5.72 -10.70
C LEU A 86 -21.07 6.52 -10.09
N LEU A 87 -20.60 7.53 -10.83
CA LEU A 87 -19.27 8.15 -10.64
C LEU A 87 -19.31 9.64 -10.27
N SER A 88 -20.46 10.14 -9.80
CA SER A 88 -20.56 11.52 -9.27
C SER A 88 -19.59 11.72 -8.11
N GLN A 89 -19.15 12.97 -7.92
CA GLN A 89 -18.34 13.35 -6.76
C GLN A 89 -19.13 13.22 -5.44
N ASP A 90 -20.45 13.33 -5.49
CA ASP A 90 -21.33 13.16 -4.32
C ASP A 90 -21.71 11.68 -4.14
N SER A 91 -21.16 11.05 -3.11
CA SER A 91 -21.43 9.65 -2.76
C SER A 91 -22.90 9.40 -2.40
N GLY A 92 -23.62 10.41 -1.88
CA GLY A 92 -25.04 10.31 -1.56
C GLY A 92 -25.88 10.14 -2.82
N VAL A 93 -25.60 10.95 -3.85
CA VAL A 93 -26.28 10.85 -5.16
C VAL A 93 -25.98 9.51 -5.82
N ASN A 94 -24.73 9.02 -5.74
CA ASN A 94 -24.36 7.70 -6.28
C ASN A 94 -25.14 6.57 -5.60
N LEU A 95 -25.30 6.62 -4.28
CA LEU A 95 -26.01 5.58 -3.55
C LEU A 95 -27.51 5.59 -3.82
N GLU A 96 -28.12 6.78 -3.87
CA GLU A 96 -29.54 6.93 -4.23
C GLU A 96 -29.80 6.39 -5.63
N ALA A 97 -28.96 6.75 -6.61
CA ALA A 97 -29.03 6.22 -7.96
C ALA A 97 -28.83 4.70 -8.00
N ALA A 98 -27.94 4.13 -7.18
CA ALA A 98 -27.71 2.69 -7.13
C ALA A 98 -28.97 1.91 -6.72
N LEU A 99 -29.75 2.46 -5.77
CA LEU A 99 -31.02 1.87 -5.36
C LEU A 99 -32.05 1.94 -6.50
N GLN A 100 -32.12 3.07 -7.22
CA GLN A 100 -33.02 3.20 -8.38
C GLN A 100 -32.65 2.23 -9.50
N VAL A 101 -31.37 2.14 -9.85
CA VAL A 101 -30.89 1.18 -10.85
C VAL A 101 -31.23 -0.25 -10.43
N ARG A 102 -31.06 -0.59 -9.14
CA ARG A 102 -31.39 -1.94 -8.65
C ARG A 102 -32.87 -2.29 -8.78
N LEU A 103 -33.77 -1.31 -8.63
CA LEU A 103 -35.21 -1.49 -8.84
C LEU A 103 -35.55 -1.70 -10.32
N LEU A 104 -34.88 -0.96 -11.22
CA LEU A 104 -35.13 -1.01 -12.66
C LEU A 104 -34.43 -2.19 -13.36
N ASN A 105 -33.25 -2.58 -12.87
CA ASN A 105 -32.44 -3.67 -13.39
C ASN A 105 -31.82 -4.47 -12.20
N PRO A 106 -32.53 -5.52 -11.74
CA PRO A 106 -32.07 -6.34 -10.61
C PRO A 106 -30.76 -7.10 -10.83
N LYS A 107 -30.34 -7.27 -12.09
CA LYS A 107 -29.18 -8.10 -12.48
C LYS A 107 -27.92 -7.29 -12.78
N ALA A 108 -28.05 -5.98 -13.02
CA ALA A 108 -26.92 -5.14 -13.38
C ALA A 108 -25.81 -5.21 -12.32
N GLN A 109 -24.57 -5.27 -12.79
CA GLN A 109 -23.43 -4.98 -11.94
C GLN A 109 -23.38 -3.47 -11.66
N LEU A 110 -23.25 -3.10 -10.40
CA LEU A 110 -23.24 -1.70 -9.98
C LEU A 110 -21.88 -1.35 -9.42
N VAL A 111 -21.23 -0.35 -10.01
CA VAL A 111 -19.99 0.22 -9.48
C VAL A 111 -20.28 1.61 -8.95
N VAL A 112 -20.14 1.81 -7.65
CA VAL A 112 -20.54 3.03 -6.95
C VAL A 112 -19.31 3.72 -6.40
N ARG A 113 -19.05 4.96 -6.83
CA ARG A 113 -17.97 5.77 -6.27
C ARG A 113 -18.34 6.24 -4.85
N SER A 114 -17.44 6.04 -3.88
CA SER A 114 -17.49 6.69 -2.56
C SER A 114 -16.16 7.35 -2.22
N SER A 115 -16.20 8.46 -1.48
CA SER A 115 -15.02 9.19 -0.97
C SER A 115 -14.96 9.23 0.56
N LYS A 116 -15.93 8.61 1.24
CA LYS A 116 -16.03 8.63 2.72
C LYS A 116 -15.29 7.46 3.38
N GLY A 117 -14.56 6.66 2.59
CA GLY A 117 -14.09 5.34 3.00
C GLY A 117 -15.24 4.37 3.26
N SER A 118 -14.96 3.07 3.29
CA SER A 118 -15.96 2.01 3.49
C SER A 118 -16.60 2.11 4.88
N SER A 119 -17.62 2.97 5.00
CA SER A 119 -18.40 3.12 6.23
C SER A 119 -19.11 1.81 6.59
N GLY A 120 -19.55 1.66 7.84
CA GLY A 120 -20.30 0.48 8.25
C GLY A 120 -21.54 0.22 7.38
N LEU A 121 -22.21 1.29 6.95
CA LEU A 121 -23.39 1.23 6.08
C LEU A 121 -23.04 0.73 4.67
N GLU A 122 -21.97 1.24 4.06
CA GLU A 122 -21.53 0.85 2.72
C GLU A 122 -21.19 -0.65 2.65
N ASN A 123 -20.48 -1.16 3.67
CA ASN A 123 -20.19 -2.59 3.77
C ASN A 123 -21.45 -3.44 3.94
N GLN A 124 -22.43 -2.96 4.73
CA GLN A 124 -23.71 -3.65 4.89
C GLN A 124 -24.52 -3.68 3.60
N LEU A 125 -24.53 -2.58 2.84
CA LEU A 125 -25.23 -2.51 1.55
C LEU A 125 -24.60 -3.45 0.53
N GLN A 126 -23.27 -3.47 0.43
CA GLN A 126 -22.55 -4.40 -0.44
C GLN A 126 -22.80 -5.87 -0.07
N ALA A 127 -22.98 -6.18 1.22
CA ALA A 127 -23.31 -7.53 1.66
C ALA A 127 -24.76 -7.94 1.34
N ARG A 128 -25.68 -6.98 1.19
CA ARG A 128 -27.12 -7.23 0.96
C ARG A 128 -27.52 -7.11 -0.51
N LEU A 129 -26.84 -6.29 -1.29
CA LEU A 129 -27.16 -6.03 -2.70
C LEU A 129 -26.20 -6.79 -3.62
N PRO A 130 -26.67 -7.82 -4.35
CA PRO A 130 -25.81 -8.68 -5.14
C PRO A 130 -25.22 -7.94 -6.35
N GLY A 131 -23.90 -7.97 -6.54
CA GLY A 131 -23.25 -7.30 -7.67
C GLY A 131 -23.10 -5.79 -7.50
N LEU A 132 -23.39 -5.24 -6.31
CA LEU A 132 -22.96 -3.88 -5.94
C LEU A 132 -21.50 -3.93 -5.46
N VAL A 133 -20.66 -3.07 -6.02
CA VAL A 133 -19.28 -2.86 -5.56
C VAL A 133 -19.08 -1.37 -5.32
N ILE A 134 -18.66 -1.03 -4.12
CA ILE A 134 -18.33 0.34 -3.75
C ILE A 134 -16.83 0.52 -3.92
N VAL A 135 -16.45 1.56 -4.63
CA VAL A 135 -15.07 1.83 -5.01
C VAL A 135 -14.68 3.23 -4.54
N ASP A 136 -13.53 3.32 -3.87
CA ASP A 136 -12.87 4.58 -3.57
C ASP A 136 -11.63 4.73 -4.47
N PRO A 137 -11.68 5.64 -5.47
CA PRO A 137 -10.56 5.88 -6.39
C PRO A 137 -9.25 6.26 -5.68
N GLN A 138 -9.32 6.99 -4.56
CA GLN A 138 -8.12 7.38 -3.82
C GLN A 138 -7.49 6.17 -3.13
N LEU A 139 -8.31 5.33 -2.48
CA LEU A 139 -7.80 4.15 -1.79
C LEU A 139 -7.28 3.06 -2.75
N LEU A 140 -7.91 2.89 -3.92
CA LEU A 140 -7.43 1.96 -4.95
C LEU A 140 -6.03 2.31 -5.47
N THR A 141 -5.69 3.59 -5.48
CA THR A 141 -4.42 4.09 -6.00
C THR A 141 -3.34 4.26 -4.91
N ALA A 142 -3.66 3.92 -3.66
CA ALA A 142 -2.71 4.00 -2.54
C ALA A 142 -1.41 3.21 -2.82
N GLY A 143 -1.49 2.05 -3.49
CA GLY A 143 -0.31 1.27 -3.88
C GLY A 143 0.63 2.03 -4.82
N VAL A 144 0.10 2.85 -5.73
CA VAL A 144 0.87 3.66 -6.67
C VAL A 144 1.64 4.76 -5.94
N PHE A 145 0.97 5.50 -5.05
CA PHE A 145 1.62 6.50 -4.20
C PHE A 145 2.64 5.88 -3.24
N ALA A 146 2.32 4.74 -2.63
CA ALA A 146 3.26 4.05 -1.75
C ALA A 146 4.55 3.70 -2.49
N ASN A 147 4.47 3.21 -3.73
CA ASN A 147 5.63 2.89 -4.54
C ASN A 147 6.41 4.13 -4.98
N ALA A 148 5.72 5.21 -5.38
CA ALA A 148 6.36 6.49 -5.70
C ALA A 148 7.15 7.07 -4.51
N LEU A 149 6.67 6.82 -3.29
CA LEU A 149 7.28 7.28 -2.03
C LEU A 149 8.29 6.31 -1.43
N ARG A 150 8.58 5.17 -2.10
CA ARG A 150 9.59 4.23 -1.60
C ARG A 150 11.00 4.79 -1.83
N PRO A 151 11.87 4.80 -0.81
CA PRO A 151 13.22 5.31 -0.94
C PRO A 151 14.27 4.24 -1.29
N ASP A 152 13.92 2.96 -1.25
CA ASP A 152 14.87 1.84 -1.35
C ASP A 152 15.25 1.42 -2.78
N GLY A 153 14.84 2.20 -3.79
CA GLY A 153 15.18 1.98 -5.20
C GLY A 153 14.57 0.70 -5.80
N THR A 154 13.62 0.08 -5.12
CA THR A 154 12.79 -0.98 -5.72
C THR A 154 11.68 -0.35 -6.58
N GLU A 155 11.23 -1.08 -7.60
CA GLU A 155 10.21 -0.56 -8.53
C GLU A 155 8.82 -0.56 -7.89
N ALA A 156 8.50 -1.62 -7.12
CA ALA A 156 7.28 -1.68 -6.34
C ALA A 156 7.41 -2.65 -5.15
N ALA A 157 6.62 -2.42 -4.10
CA ALA A 157 6.34 -3.43 -3.09
C ALA A 157 4.92 -3.31 -2.56
N PHE A 158 4.27 -4.45 -2.37
CA PHE A 158 2.87 -4.49 -1.97
C PHE A 158 2.57 -5.76 -1.17
N ASP A 159 1.65 -5.63 -0.23
CA ASP A 159 1.22 -6.73 0.62
C ASP A 159 -0.01 -7.42 0.04
N VAL A 160 0.01 -8.75 0.01
CA VAL A 160 -1.14 -9.58 -0.35
C VAL A 160 -1.23 -10.73 0.63
N GLU A 161 -2.35 -10.84 1.36
CA GLU A 161 -2.58 -11.88 2.36
C GLU A 161 -1.47 -11.98 3.43
N GLY A 162 -0.87 -10.84 3.80
CA GLY A 162 0.21 -10.77 4.80
C GLY A 162 1.60 -11.16 4.28
N GLU A 163 1.74 -11.44 2.98
CA GLU A 163 3.01 -11.66 2.31
C GLU A 163 3.41 -10.42 1.51
N LEU A 164 4.63 -9.94 1.73
CA LEU A 164 5.17 -8.76 1.04
C LEU A 164 5.85 -9.18 -0.27
N PHE A 165 5.24 -8.79 -1.39
CA PHE A 165 5.79 -8.93 -2.74
C PHE A 165 6.63 -7.71 -3.08
N VAL A 166 7.76 -7.96 -3.75
CA VAL A 166 8.69 -6.90 -4.20
C VAL A 166 9.00 -7.11 -5.66
N VAL A 167 8.92 -6.02 -6.44
CA VAL A 167 9.35 -5.98 -7.84
C VAL A 167 10.71 -5.28 -7.91
N ARG A 168 11.69 -6.00 -8.45
CA ARG A 168 13.07 -5.51 -8.61
C ARG A 168 13.39 -5.33 -10.08
N SER A 169 14.05 -4.22 -10.39
CA SER A 169 14.68 -3.99 -11.67
C SER A 169 16.08 -4.59 -11.68
N VAL A 170 16.32 -5.51 -12.62
CA VAL A 170 17.61 -6.16 -12.82
C VAL A 170 18.08 -5.82 -14.22
N VAL A 171 19.15 -5.02 -14.33
CA VAL A 171 19.81 -4.74 -15.61
C VAL A 171 20.88 -5.80 -15.84
N GLN A 172 20.77 -6.48 -16.98
CA GLN A 172 21.66 -7.54 -17.39
C GLN A 172 23.03 -6.95 -17.79
N GLN A 173 24.07 -7.22 -17.00
CA GLN A 173 25.41 -6.64 -17.26
C GLN A 173 26.14 -7.28 -18.44
N GLN A 174 25.90 -8.57 -18.68
CA GLN A 174 26.54 -9.36 -19.73
C GLN A 174 25.51 -10.29 -20.37
N ALA A 175 25.65 -10.62 -21.64
CA ALA A 175 24.74 -11.54 -22.33
C ALA A 175 24.62 -12.85 -21.54
N ALA A 176 23.38 -13.27 -21.32
CA ALA A 176 23.08 -14.46 -20.56
C ALA A 176 23.56 -15.73 -21.28
N SER A 177 24.27 -16.60 -20.57
CA SER A 177 24.63 -17.92 -21.10
C SER A 177 23.46 -18.92 -21.07
N ARG A 178 22.47 -18.67 -20.20
CA ARG A 178 21.27 -19.48 -19.99
C ARG A 178 20.02 -18.71 -20.42
N ASP A 179 18.99 -19.44 -20.80
CA ASP A 179 17.70 -18.88 -21.20
C ASP A 179 16.97 -18.29 -19.99
N LEU A 180 16.00 -17.39 -20.22
CA LEU A 180 15.22 -16.74 -19.16
C LEU A 180 14.56 -17.75 -18.21
N PHE A 181 14.01 -18.85 -18.74
CA PHE A 181 13.39 -19.89 -17.93
C PHE A 181 14.35 -20.47 -16.88
N ASP A 182 15.59 -20.73 -17.26
CA ASP A 182 16.62 -21.31 -16.38
C ASP A 182 17.25 -20.28 -15.42
N GLN A 183 17.16 -18.99 -15.77
CA GLN A 183 17.58 -17.90 -14.90
C GLN A 183 16.55 -17.62 -13.79
N LEU A 184 15.26 -17.73 -14.11
CA LEU A 184 14.18 -17.50 -13.17
C LEU A 184 14.12 -18.62 -12.13
N GLY A 185 14.29 -18.25 -10.87
CA GLY A 185 14.08 -19.17 -9.75
C GLY A 185 12.61 -19.59 -9.63
N ARG A 186 12.35 -20.74 -8.96
CA ARG A 186 10.98 -21.21 -8.69
C ARG A 186 10.07 -20.17 -8.00
N MET A 187 10.67 -19.28 -7.20
CA MET A 187 10.00 -18.23 -6.44
C MET A 187 10.15 -16.83 -7.07
N GLN A 188 10.49 -16.77 -8.36
CA GLN A 188 10.55 -15.53 -9.12
C GLN A 188 9.52 -15.59 -10.25
N ARG A 189 8.93 -14.45 -10.59
CA ARG A 189 8.07 -14.29 -11.76
C ARG A 189 8.56 -13.09 -12.55
N LEU A 190 8.65 -13.24 -13.87
CA LEU A 190 8.91 -12.11 -14.76
C LEU A 190 7.61 -11.32 -14.91
N VAL A 191 7.67 -10.01 -14.67
CA VAL A 191 6.54 -9.08 -14.85
C VAL A 191 6.62 -8.43 -16.22
N GLN A 192 7.77 -7.82 -16.54
CA GLN A 192 8.05 -7.15 -17.81
C GLN A 192 9.53 -7.27 -18.16
N TRP A 193 9.85 -7.19 -19.45
CA TRP A 193 11.21 -7.18 -19.97
C TRP A 193 11.37 -6.04 -20.97
N PHE A 194 12.39 -5.22 -20.76
CA PHE A 194 12.79 -4.13 -21.66
C PHE A 194 14.09 -4.53 -22.36
N PRO A 195 14.08 -4.79 -23.67
CA PRO A 195 15.32 -5.01 -24.43
C PRO A 195 16.16 -3.73 -24.50
N ALA A 196 17.48 -3.87 -24.59
CA ALA A 196 18.40 -2.74 -24.58
C ALA A 196 18.16 -1.82 -25.81
N GLY A 197 17.89 -0.53 -25.57
CA GLY A 197 17.73 0.48 -26.62
C GLY A 197 16.29 0.75 -27.09
N GLU A 198 15.30 0.00 -26.60
CA GLU A 198 13.89 0.35 -26.79
C GLU A 198 13.42 1.35 -25.71
N ALA A 199 12.41 2.16 -26.05
CA ALA A 199 11.80 3.12 -25.14
C ALA A 199 11.27 2.41 -23.87
N PRO A 200 11.20 3.09 -22.71
CA PRO A 200 10.67 2.53 -21.47
C PRO A 200 9.20 2.08 -21.55
N ALA A 201 8.50 2.40 -22.62
CA ALA A 201 7.23 1.80 -23.03
C ALA A 201 7.48 0.48 -23.79
N GLY A 202 8.06 -0.50 -23.11
CA GLY A 202 8.22 -1.86 -23.62
C GLY A 202 6.86 -2.57 -23.81
N PRO A 203 6.84 -3.79 -24.37
CA PRO A 203 5.63 -4.58 -24.48
C PRO A 203 4.91 -4.72 -23.15
N ALA A 204 3.57 -4.74 -23.19
CA ALA A 204 2.77 -4.79 -21.98
C ALA A 204 3.15 -5.95 -21.05
N ALA A 205 2.96 -5.79 -19.73
CA ALA A 205 3.12 -6.87 -18.75
C ALA A 205 2.21 -8.08 -19.06
N SER A 206 1.15 -7.83 -19.82
CA SER A 206 0.24 -8.85 -20.37
C SER A 206 0.79 -9.56 -21.62
N GLY A 207 1.92 -9.11 -22.16
CA GLY A 207 2.67 -9.75 -23.23
C GLY A 207 3.31 -11.04 -22.74
N TRP A 208 3.03 -12.15 -23.43
CA TRP A 208 3.70 -13.41 -23.10
C TRP A 208 5.12 -13.36 -23.67
N TRP A 209 6.11 -13.43 -22.79
CA TRP A 209 7.52 -13.45 -23.17
C TRP A 209 7.94 -14.83 -23.62
N ASN A 210 8.75 -14.91 -24.68
CA ASN A 210 9.41 -16.15 -25.05
C ASN A 210 10.53 -16.43 -24.03
N LEU A 211 10.33 -17.39 -23.13
CA LEU A 211 11.30 -17.67 -22.05
C LEU A 211 12.56 -18.41 -22.51
N ASP A 212 12.65 -18.78 -23.78
CA ASP A 212 13.82 -19.40 -24.39
C ASP A 212 14.79 -18.36 -24.96
N THR A 213 14.40 -17.09 -24.99
CA THR A 213 15.31 -16.02 -25.37
C THR A 213 16.34 -15.79 -24.27
N LYS A 214 17.59 -15.60 -24.68
CA LYS A 214 18.69 -15.23 -23.78
C LYS A 214 18.74 -13.71 -23.64
N PRO A 215 18.64 -13.16 -22.42
CA PRO A 215 18.77 -11.72 -22.21
C PRO A 215 20.11 -11.20 -22.72
N ALA A 216 20.05 -10.15 -23.53
CA ALA A 216 21.23 -9.46 -24.03
C ALA A 216 21.84 -8.57 -22.93
N ALA A 217 23.09 -8.15 -23.14
CA ALA A 217 23.69 -7.14 -22.26
C ALA A 217 22.94 -5.81 -22.43
N GLY A 218 22.54 -5.20 -21.31
CA GLY A 218 21.76 -3.95 -21.28
C GLY A 218 20.25 -4.15 -21.12
N ASP A 219 19.74 -5.39 -21.23
CA ASP A 219 18.33 -5.68 -21.02
C ASP A 219 17.92 -5.44 -19.56
N ARG A 220 16.74 -4.84 -19.35
CA ARG A 220 16.18 -4.59 -18.01
C ARG A 220 15.00 -5.51 -17.74
N LEU A 221 15.11 -6.35 -16.71
CA LEU A 221 14.10 -7.32 -16.30
C LEU A 221 13.42 -6.86 -15.01
N LEU A 222 12.08 -6.83 -15.00
CA LEU A 222 11.29 -6.62 -13.79
C LEU A 222 10.88 -7.96 -13.20
N LEU A 223 11.49 -8.30 -12.07
CA LEU A 223 11.30 -9.58 -11.38
C LEU A 223 10.49 -9.38 -10.10
N LEU A 224 9.41 -10.17 -9.98
CA LEU A 224 8.57 -10.23 -8.79
C LEU A 224 8.99 -11.40 -7.90
N GLU A 225 9.25 -11.10 -6.63
CA GLU A 225 9.75 -12.05 -5.62
C GLU A 225 9.12 -11.77 -4.24
N LEU A 226 9.27 -12.69 -3.30
CA LEU A 226 8.90 -12.43 -1.90
C LEU A 226 10.01 -11.69 -1.14
N ALA A 227 9.63 -10.75 -0.29
CA ALA A 227 10.58 -10.07 0.60
C ALA A 227 11.28 -11.03 1.56
N SER A 228 10.61 -12.12 1.96
CA SER A 228 11.18 -13.17 2.82
C SER A 228 12.33 -13.92 2.14
N THR A 229 12.25 -14.16 0.83
CA THR A 229 13.33 -14.81 0.06
C THR A 229 14.55 -13.91 -0.16
N LEU A 230 14.40 -12.60 -0.02
CA LEU A 230 15.51 -11.65 -0.11
C LEU A 230 16.38 -11.63 1.16
N LYS A 231 15.80 -11.90 2.35
CA LYS A 231 16.54 -11.88 3.62
C LYS A 231 17.61 -12.97 3.75
N THR A 232 17.54 -14.03 2.94
CA THR A 232 18.47 -15.17 2.98
C THR A 232 19.77 -14.99 2.18
N ARG A 233 20.06 -13.78 1.66
CA ARG A 233 21.40 -13.44 1.11
C ARG A 233 22.02 -12.29 1.91
N PRO A 234 22.72 -12.57 3.03
CA PRO A 234 23.37 -11.52 3.77
C PRO A 234 24.67 -11.09 3.07
N ARG A 235 24.80 -9.80 2.76
CA ARG A 235 26.09 -9.11 2.76
C ARG A 235 26.25 -8.44 4.13
N TYR A 236 26.59 -9.24 5.14
CA TYR A 236 26.88 -8.76 6.50
C TYR A 236 28.40 -8.70 6.70
N ARG A 237 28.97 -7.49 6.74
CA ARG A 237 30.29 -7.26 7.33
C ARG A 237 30.11 -7.08 8.84
N HIS A 238 30.63 -8.04 9.60
CA HIS A 238 30.63 -8.01 11.06
C HIS A 238 31.45 -6.83 11.60
N LYS A 239 30.90 -6.09 12.57
CA LYS A 239 31.68 -5.66 13.74
C LYS A 239 31.02 -6.26 14.98
N ARG A 240 31.64 -7.31 15.50
CA ARG A 240 31.40 -7.83 16.85
C ARG A 240 31.99 -6.81 17.81
N LEU A 241 31.23 -6.37 18.81
CA LEU A 241 31.76 -5.99 20.13
C LEU A 241 30.66 -6.11 21.20
N SER A 242 30.94 -7.04 22.11
CA SER A 242 30.56 -7.16 23.54
C SER A 242 29.11 -6.91 24.00
N ILE A 243 28.30 -7.96 23.92
CA ILE A 243 26.99 -8.11 24.59
C ILE A 243 27.09 -8.02 26.14
N TRP A 244 28.26 -8.28 26.72
CA TRP A 244 28.50 -8.18 28.17
C TRP A 244 28.70 -6.74 28.68
N TRP A 245 29.15 -5.81 27.84
CA TRP A 245 29.26 -4.39 28.23
C TRP A 245 27.92 -3.65 28.11
N THR A 246 27.00 -4.12 27.27
CA THR A 246 25.65 -3.54 27.13
C THR A 246 24.76 -3.79 28.35
N GLN A 247 24.90 -4.93 29.05
CA GLN A 247 24.09 -5.19 30.25
C GLN A 247 24.55 -4.39 31.48
N LEU A 248 25.86 -4.15 31.64
CA LEU A 248 26.40 -3.28 32.69
C LEU A 248 26.20 -1.79 32.39
N ARG A 249 26.14 -1.39 31.12
CA ARG A 249 25.69 -0.04 30.72
C ARG A 249 24.22 0.20 31.02
N LEU A 250 23.34 -0.77 30.78
CA LEU A 250 21.89 -0.60 30.95
C LEU A 250 21.42 -0.26 32.39
N LEU A 251 22.15 -0.70 33.41
CA LEU A 251 21.85 -0.36 34.81
C LEU A 251 22.44 1.00 35.24
N GLY A 252 23.64 1.35 34.77
CA GLY A 252 24.24 2.67 35.01
C GLY A 252 23.62 3.79 34.16
N GLU A 253 23.29 3.51 32.91
CA GLU A 253 22.56 4.39 31.98
C GLU A 253 21.11 4.58 32.42
N GLY A 254 20.48 3.67 33.18
CA GLY A 254 19.14 3.93 33.72
C GLY A 254 19.11 5.10 34.72
N VAL A 255 20.13 5.20 35.58
CA VAL A 255 20.26 6.26 36.60
C VAL A 255 20.94 7.51 36.03
N CYS A 256 21.98 7.33 35.20
CA CYS A 256 22.61 8.43 34.48
C CYS A 256 21.69 9.02 33.40
N ASP A 257 20.92 8.23 32.65
CA ASP A 257 19.89 8.77 31.74
C ASP A 257 18.74 9.38 32.53
N ALA A 258 18.37 8.89 33.72
CA ALA A 258 17.34 9.57 34.52
C ALA A 258 17.83 10.96 34.95
N LEU A 259 19.06 11.07 35.46
CA LEU A 259 19.70 12.34 35.85
C LEU A 259 19.99 13.24 34.65
N LEU A 260 20.49 12.69 33.53
CA LEU A 260 20.75 13.42 32.29
C LEU A 260 19.45 13.79 31.57
N ARG A 261 18.37 13.00 31.62
CA ARG A 261 17.03 13.40 31.10
C ARG A 261 16.38 14.51 31.93
N LEU A 262 16.72 14.60 33.21
CA LEU A 262 16.39 15.75 34.08
C LEU A 262 17.24 16.99 33.71
N GLN A 263 18.50 16.79 33.32
CA GLN A 263 19.45 17.84 32.95
C GLN A 263 19.28 18.36 31.51
N GLN A 264 18.80 17.53 30.58
CA GLN A 264 18.77 17.79 29.12
C GLN A 264 17.41 18.25 28.61
N ARG A 265 16.42 18.42 29.50
CA ARG A 265 15.14 19.07 29.19
C ARG A 265 15.20 20.54 29.63
N ARG A 266 14.46 21.39 28.90
CA ARG A 266 13.97 22.72 29.30
C ARG A 266 13.14 22.72 30.62
N ASN A 267 13.18 21.59 31.36
CA ASN A 267 12.64 21.32 32.69
C ASN A 267 13.71 21.42 33.79
N SER A 268 14.96 21.74 33.46
CA SER A 268 16.02 21.92 34.46
C SER A 268 15.56 22.87 35.57
N LEU A 269 14.94 24.00 35.23
CA LEU A 269 14.48 24.99 36.21
C LEU A 269 13.41 24.43 37.17
N LEU A 270 12.36 23.76 36.67
CA LEU A 270 11.35 23.16 37.54
C LEU A 270 11.91 22.01 38.40
N ALA A 271 12.81 21.20 37.82
CA ALA A 271 13.46 20.12 38.53
C ALA A 271 14.38 20.66 39.64
N TRP A 272 15.22 21.65 39.33
CA TRP A 272 16.05 22.36 40.30
C TRP A 272 15.21 23.06 41.37
N GLY A 273 14.05 23.62 41.01
CA GLY A 273 13.09 24.19 41.96
C GLY A 273 12.51 23.17 42.93
N LEU A 274 12.05 22.02 42.42
CA LEU A 274 11.53 20.93 43.26
C LEU A 274 12.63 20.30 44.13
N ILE A 275 13.84 20.13 43.59
CA ILE A 275 15.01 19.63 44.35
C ILE A 275 15.39 20.64 45.44
N SER A 276 15.43 21.93 45.13
CA SER A 276 15.72 22.98 46.10
C SER A 276 14.65 23.07 47.19
N LEU A 277 13.36 22.91 46.84
CA LEU A 277 12.26 22.83 47.82
C LEU A 277 12.42 21.62 48.74
N LEU A 278 12.71 20.44 48.17
CA LEU A 278 12.92 19.20 48.92
C LEU A 278 14.13 19.31 49.86
N LEU A 279 15.23 19.87 49.38
CA LEU A 279 16.46 20.06 50.12
C LEU A 279 16.28 21.07 51.25
N LEU A 280 15.60 22.19 50.97
CA LEU A 280 15.16 23.12 52.01
C LEU A 280 14.38 22.33 53.06
N LEU A 281 13.28 21.66 52.68
CA LEU A 281 12.38 20.95 53.59
C LEU A 281 13.11 19.92 54.48
N LEU A 282 14.05 19.16 53.92
CA LEU A 282 14.90 18.23 54.68
C LEU A 282 15.80 18.96 55.68
N ILE A 283 16.52 20.00 55.24
CA ILE A 283 17.44 20.77 56.07
C ILE A 283 16.70 21.45 57.22
N GLY A 284 15.58 22.09 56.93
CA GLY A 284 14.80 22.76 57.96
C GLY A 284 14.15 21.77 58.93
N SER A 285 13.70 20.59 58.46
CA SER A 285 13.11 19.59 59.34
C SER A 285 14.13 19.05 60.33
N PHE A 286 15.41 19.06 59.96
CA PHE A 286 16.53 18.76 60.84
C PHE A 286 16.85 19.93 61.79
N LEU A 287 16.92 21.16 61.27
CA LEU A 287 17.28 22.36 62.06
C LEU A 287 16.25 22.74 63.13
N PHE A 288 14.96 22.62 62.81
CA PHE A 288 13.86 23.02 63.70
C PHE A 288 13.18 21.83 64.40
N GLY A 289 13.57 20.60 64.07
CA GLY A 289 13.07 19.39 64.70
C GLY A 289 13.70 19.18 66.07
N ALA A 290 13.22 19.87 67.10
CA ALA A 290 13.64 19.67 68.50
C ALA A 290 13.25 18.26 69.01
N GLY A 291 13.95 17.22 68.55
CA GLY A 291 13.77 15.82 68.92
C GLY A 291 12.57 15.09 68.28
N SER A 292 11.69 15.78 67.56
CA SER A 292 10.57 15.15 66.85
C SER A 292 10.54 15.54 65.37
N PRO A 293 10.61 14.57 64.44
CA PRO A 293 10.68 14.84 63.01
C PRO A 293 9.39 15.48 62.48
N LEU A 294 8.24 15.13 63.08
CA LEU A 294 6.93 15.61 62.64
C LEU A 294 6.71 17.10 62.98
N ARG A 295 7.24 17.58 64.12
CA ARG A 295 7.20 19.01 64.48
C ARG A 295 8.12 19.83 63.58
N GLY A 296 9.35 19.36 63.33
CA GLY A 296 10.29 20.03 62.43
C GLY A 296 9.74 20.16 61.01
N LEU A 297 9.06 19.12 60.51
CA LEU A 297 8.41 19.14 59.20
C LEU A 297 7.23 20.12 59.13
N MET A 298 6.35 20.15 60.14
CA MET A 298 5.22 21.09 60.17
C MET A 298 5.69 22.54 60.22
N LEU A 299 6.72 22.80 61.00
CA LEU A 299 7.27 24.13 61.17
C LEU A 299 7.99 24.64 59.91
N THR A 300 8.75 23.76 59.25
CA THR A 300 9.37 24.11 57.97
C THR A 300 8.36 24.37 56.88
N LEU A 301 7.26 23.61 56.83
CA LEU A 301 6.17 23.87 55.89
C LEU A 301 5.53 25.24 56.15
N ALA A 302 5.29 25.60 57.42
CA ALA A 302 4.76 26.92 57.79
C ALA A 302 5.71 28.04 57.36
N LEU A 303 7.02 27.89 57.63
CA LEU A 303 8.03 28.86 57.19
C LEU A 303 8.10 28.94 55.66
N LEU A 304 8.17 27.82 54.93
CA LEU A 304 8.21 27.82 53.47
C LEU A 304 6.97 28.47 52.82
N LYS A 305 5.82 28.38 53.49
CA LYS A 305 4.57 29.04 53.11
C LYS A 305 4.59 30.56 53.40
N GLY A 306 5.56 31.03 54.18
CA GLY A 306 5.72 32.45 54.56
C GLY A 306 5.12 32.82 55.92
N GLU A 307 4.66 31.84 56.72
CA GLU A 307 4.06 32.06 58.04
C GLU A 307 5.17 32.20 59.11
N TYR A 308 5.86 33.34 59.11
CA TYR A 308 7.00 33.59 60.01
C TYR A 308 6.58 33.77 61.48
N LEU A 309 5.57 34.61 61.76
CA LEU A 309 5.20 34.99 63.13
C LEU A 309 4.68 33.79 63.95
N ASP A 310 3.84 32.97 63.35
CA ASP A 310 3.25 31.79 64.01
C ASP A 310 4.28 30.65 64.16
N ALA A 311 5.11 30.43 63.15
CA ALA A 311 6.18 29.44 63.26
C ALA A 311 7.25 29.87 64.27
N PHE A 312 7.66 31.14 64.28
CA PHE A 312 8.69 31.63 65.20
C PHE A 312 8.22 31.61 66.67
N SER A 313 6.96 31.99 66.93
CA SER A 313 6.38 31.88 68.28
C SER A 313 6.26 30.42 68.75
N PHE A 314 6.09 29.46 67.83
CA PHE A 314 6.09 28.04 68.14
C PHE A 314 7.49 27.47 68.38
N ILE A 315 8.52 27.98 67.67
CA ILE A 315 9.93 27.65 67.93
C ILE A 315 10.34 28.09 69.34
N ILE A 316 9.93 29.30 69.73
CA ILE A 316 10.22 29.85 71.06
C ILE A 316 9.06 29.52 72.00
N ASN A 317 8.97 28.24 72.40
CA ASN A 317 8.13 27.67 73.47
C ASN A 317 7.09 28.61 74.16
N GLY A 318 6.12 29.14 73.40
CA GLY A 318 4.92 29.81 73.92
C GLY A 318 4.96 31.34 73.96
N ALA A 319 3.80 31.93 73.67
CA ALA A 319 3.51 33.34 73.37
C ALA A 319 3.93 34.43 74.37
N ASN A 320 4.67 34.12 75.45
CA ASN A 320 5.01 35.06 76.53
C ASN A 320 6.50 35.06 76.93
N SER A 321 7.40 34.49 76.14
CA SER A 321 8.85 34.56 76.42
C SER A 321 9.45 35.88 75.91
N GLU A 322 10.06 36.66 76.79
CA GLU A 322 10.84 37.85 76.40
C GLU A 322 11.99 37.45 75.46
N LEU A 323 12.18 38.23 74.39
CA LEU A 323 13.23 38.02 73.39
C LEU A 323 14.62 38.19 74.02
N THR A 324 15.23 37.09 74.47
CA THR A 324 16.63 37.14 74.93
C THR A 324 17.61 37.14 73.75
N PRO A 325 18.83 37.71 73.91
CA PRO A 325 19.80 37.81 72.82
C PRO A 325 20.20 36.48 72.16
N ALA A 326 19.98 35.36 72.86
CA ALA A 326 20.26 34.01 72.36
C ALA A 326 19.31 33.56 71.23
N HIS A 327 18.14 34.18 71.08
CA HIS A 327 17.13 33.80 70.09
C HIS A 327 17.26 34.54 68.75
N PHE A 328 18.03 35.64 68.69
CA PHE A 328 18.27 36.40 67.45
C PHE A 328 18.82 35.57 66.27
N PRO A 329 19.80 34.65 66.44
CA PRO A 329 20.28 33.86 65.30
C PRO A 329 19.22 32.90 64.75
N LEU A 330 18.39 32.32 65.60
CA LEU A 330 17.29 31.44 65.22
C LEU A 330 16.16 32.21 64.52
N ALA A 331 15.89 33.44 64.98
CA ALA A 331 14.96 34.37 64.33
C ALA A 331 15.42 34.74 62.91
N ALA A 332 16.69 35.13 62.77
CA ALA A 332 17.27 35.48 61.49
C ALA A 332 17.25 34.28 60.52
N LEU A 333 17.57 33.08 61.00
CA LEU A 333 17.52 31.85 60.21
C LEU A 333 16.08 31.52 59.75
N ALA A 334 15.10 31.58 60.65
CA ALA A 334 13.69 31.36 60.32
C ALA A 334 13.16 32.40 59.31
N LEU A 335 13.60 33.65 59.41
CA LEU A 335 13.23 34.72 58.48
C LEU A 335 13.81 34.48 57.08
N ILE A 336 15.09 34.13 56.99
CA ILE A 336 15.75 33.77 55.71
C ILE A 336 15.02 32.60 55.07
N TYR A 337 14.64 31.60 55.86
CA TYR A 337 13.95 30.42 55.39
C TYR A 337 12.53 30.73 54.89
N ALA A 338 11.81 31.64 55.56
CA ALA A 338 10.50 32.10 55.11
C ALA A 338 10.55 32.94 53.82
N LEU A 339 11.55 33.82 53.72
CA LEU A 339 11.75 34.65 52.52
C LEU A 339 12.21 33.80 51.32
N GLY A 340 13.10 32.83 51.56
CA GLY A 340 13.54 31.88 50.55
C GLY A 340 12.41 30.98 50.06
N GLY A 341 11.57 30.46 50.97
CA GLY A 341 10.42 29.64 50.62
C GLY A 341 9.35 30.37 49.80
N THR A 342 9.01 31.59 50.19
CA THR A 342 8.03 32.43 49.45
C THR A 342 8.53 32.81 48.05
N LEU A 343 9.81 33.18 47.90
CA LEU A 343 10.41 33.43 46.58
C LEU A 343 10.42 32.16 45.70
N LEU A 344 10.80 31.03 46.27
CA LEU A 344 10.89 29.77 45.54
C LEU A 344 9.51 29.24 45.12
N THR A 345 8.51 29.34 45.98
CA THR A 345 7.13 28.98 45.66
C THR A 345 6.53 29.90 44.60
N ALA A 346 6.73 31.22 44.68
CA ALA A 346 6.29 32.17 43.66
C ALA A 346 6.93 31.88 42.29
N TRP A 347 8.24 31.59 42.27
CA TRP A 347 8.95 31.21 41.06
C TRP A 347 8.43 29.90 40.44
N LEU A 348 8.16 28.89 41.28
CA LEU A 348 7.64 27.59 40.85
C LEU A 348 6.21 27.71 40.30
N VAL A 349 5.35 28.52 40.94
CA VAL A 349 4.01 28.83 40.43
C VAL A 349 4.08 29.55 39.09
N ALA A 350 4.94 30.57 38.94
CA ALA A 350 5.11 31.29 37.69
C ALA A 350 5.54 30.35 36.55
N LEU A 351 6.50 29.45 36.80
CA LEU A 351 6.93 28.45 35.83
C LEU A 351 5.85 27.43 35.47
N ILE A 352 5.02 27.02 36.43
CA ILE A 352 3.87 26.14 36.16
C ILE A 352 2.84 26.87 35.29
N LEU A 353 2.53 28.12 35.62
CA LEU A 353 1.52 28.91 34.92
C LEU A 353 1.94 29.17 33.46
N ASP A 354 3.19 29.57 33.24
CA ASP A 354 3.75 29.82 31.90
C ASP A 354 3.69 28.55 31.02
N ARG A 355 3.85 27.37 31.64
CA ARG A 355 3.71 26.09 30.93
C ARG A 355 2.28 25.71 30.62
N LEU A 356 1.35 25.93 31.56
CA LEU A 356 -0.06 25.68 31.32
C LEU A 356 -0.57 26.61 30.20
N LEU A 357 -0.11 27.86 30.17
CA LEU A 357 -0.36 28.80 29.08
C LEU A 357 0.26 28.33 27.76
N ALA A 358 1.54 27.95 27.74
CA ALA A 358 2.20 27.49 26.52
C ALA A 358 1.59 26.18 25.97
N ALA A 359 1.13 25.29 26.84
CA ALA A 359 0.41 24.07 26.46
C ALA A 359 -0.97 24.39 25.87
N ARG A 360 -1.71 25.34 26.46
CA ARG A 360 -3.03 25.74 25.98
C ARG A 360 -3.01 26.54 24.69
N ILE A 361 -1.92 27.28 24.43
CA ILE A 361 -1.73 28.10 23.22
C ILE A 361 -1.04 27.31 22.09
N GLY A 362 -0.53 26.10 22.35
CA GLY A 362 0.12 25.27 21.34
C GLY A 362 1.50 25.78 20.90
N SER A 363 2.15 26.62 21.70
CA SER A 363 3.46 27.23 21.41
C SER A 363 4.65 26.32 21.75
N GLN A 364 4.41 25.06 22.11
CA GLN A 364 5.49 24.12 22.41
C GLN A 364 6.18 23.68 21.12
N GLU A 365 7.50 23.87 21.06
CA GLU A 365 8.30 23.35 19.95
C GLU A 365 8.22 21.82 19.92
N PRO A 366 8.00 21.22 18.74
CA PRO A 366 7.89 19.78 18.63
C PRO A 366 9.20 19.10 18.97
N LYS A 367 9.11 17.93 19.61
CA LYS A 367 10.28 17.11 19.95
C LYS A 367 11.02 16.74 18.66
N PRO A 368 12.35 16.96 18.57
CA PRO A 368 13.13 16.57 17.40
C PRO A 368 13.12 15.04 17.25
N LEU A 369 12.98 14.59 16.01
CA LEU A 369 13.00 13.18 15.64
C LEU A 369 14.45 12.66 15.57
N GLY A 370 14.61 11.33 15.66
CA GLY A 370 15.94 10.71 15.70
C GLY A 370 16.65 10.80 14.35
N ALA A 371 17.86 11.38 14.34
CA ALA A 371 18.63 11.70 13.12
C ALA A 371 19.08 10.48 12.29
N ALA A 372 19.12 9.28 12.87
CA ALA A 372 19.68 8.08 12.22
C ALA A 372 18.72 7.33 11.29
N THR A 373 17.43 7.65 11.31
CA THR A 373 16.40 6.94 10.53
C THR A 373 15.91 7.80 9.36
N PRO A 374 15.80 7.25 8.15
CA PRO A 374 15.13 7.94 7.07
C PRO A 374 13.62 8.01 7.30
N TYR A 375 13.04 9.17 7.00
CA TYR A 375 11.60 9.41 7.14
C TYR A 375 10.94 9.69 5.78
N VAL A 376 9.69 9.25 5.67
CA VAL A 376 8.76 9.66 4.62
C VAL A 376 7.80 10.69 5.20
N LEU A 377 7.68 11.85 4.55
CA LEU A 377 6.77 12.92 4.96
C LEU A 377 5.51 12.87 4.10
N LEU A 378 4.32 12.84 4.71
CA LEU A 378 3.04 12.89 4.01
C LEU A 378 2.33 14.19 4.37
N LEU A 379 1.93 14.97 3.37
CA LEU A 379 1.23 16.24 3.51
C LEU A 379 -0.21 16.09 3.04
N ASP A 380 -1.15 16.45 3.90
CA ASP A 380 -2.60 16.36 3.72
C ASP A 380 -3.05 14.93 3.32
N GLY A 381 -4.01 14.80 2.40
CA GLY A 381 -4.43 13.50 1.85
C GLY A 381 -5.40 12.68 2.69
N GLY A 382 -5.82 13.13 3.88
CA GLY A 382 -6.89 12.49 4.68
C GLY A 382 -6.78 10.96 4.76
N LEU A 383 -7.80 10.26 4.24
CA LEU A 383 -7.87 8.79 4.21
C LEU A 383 -6.73 8.14 3.40
N LEU A 384 -6.32 8.75 2.28
CA LEU A 384 -5.19 8.28 1.48
C LEU A 384 -3.90 8.33 2.30
N ALA A 385 -3.64 9.43 3.00
CA ALA A 385 -2.44 9.56 3.83
C ALA A 385 -2.43 8.56 5.00
N SER A 386 -3.58 8.33 5.64
CA SER A 386 -3.72 7.27 6.65
C SER A 386 -3.43 5.88 6.09
N ARG A 387 -3.94 5.58 4.88
CA ARG A 387 -3.72 4.30 4.20
C ARG A 387 -2.25 4.12 3.80
N LEU A 388 -1.62 5.15 3.26
CA LEU A 388 -0.20 5.17 2.89
C LEU A 388 0.68 4.97 4.12
N ARG A 389 0.38 5.65 5.21
CA ARG A 389 1.10 5.47 6.48
C ARG A 389 1.04 4.03 6.97
N GLN A 390 -0.13 3.39 6.90
CA GLN A 390 -0.28 1.98 7.27
C GLN A 390 0.57 1.08 6.35
N GLN A 391 0.49 1.25 5.03
CA GLN A 391 1.24 0.45 4.06
C GLN A 391 2.76 0.61 4.21
N LEU A 392 3.25 1.85 4.30
CA LEU A 392 4.68 2.15 4.45
C LEU A 392 5.23 1.66 5.80
N ARG A 393 4.44 1.72 6.88
CA ARG A 393 4.84 1.16 8.18
C ARG A 393 4.94 -0.37 8.17
N LEU A 394 4.03 -1.07 7.47
CA LEU A 394 4.15 -2.52 7.26
C LEU A 394 5.45 -2.87 6.53
N GLN A 395 5.91 -1.99 5.64
CA GLN A 395 7.18 -2.09 4.93
C GLN A 395 8.39 -1.60 5.74
N LYS A 396 8.19 -1.23 7.02
CA LYS A 396 9.21 -0.74 7.98
C LYS A 396 9.77 0.66 7.72
N PHE A 397 9.07 1.50 6.96
CA PHE A 397 9.42 2.91 6.86
C PHE A 397 8.85 3.70 8.03
N GLN A 398 9.58 4.72 8.48
CA GLN A 398 9.09 5.71 9.43
C GLN A 398 8.36 6.80 8.66
N VAL A 399 7.17 7.16 9.12
CA VAL A 399 6.26 8.05 8.38
C VAL A 399 5.79 9.16 9.28
N VAL A 400 6.05 10.39 8.86
CA VAL A 400 5.57 11.62 9.49
C VAL A 400 4.39 12.14 8.68
N GLN A 401 3.28 12.43 9.34
CA GLN A 401 2.08 12.93 8.69
C GLN A 401 1.82 14.39 9.10
N VAL A 402 1.46 15.23 8.15
CA VAL A 402 1.06 16.62 8.36
C VAL A 402 -0.35 16.79 7.84
N GLN A 403 -1.26 17.28 8.68
CA GLN A 403 -2.64 17.51 8.28
C GLN A 403 -3.20 18.75 8.97
N SER A 404 -3.73 19.68 8.18
CA SER A 404 -4.25 20.96 8.69
C SER A 404 -5.57 20.84 9.47
N THR A 405 -6.32 19.74 9.29
CA THR A 405 -7.66 19.54 9.88
C THR A 405 -7.71 18.34 10.82
N GLY A 406 -7.94 18.61 12.11
CA GLY A 406 -8.41 17.63 13.09
C GLY A 406 -7.47 16.45 13.34
N VAL A 407 -6.26 16.70 13.86
CA VAL A 407 -5.49 15.64 14.51
C VAL A 407 -6.18 15.34 15.84
N GLU A 408 -6.97 14.27 15.93
CA GLU A 408 -7.38 13.76 17.24
C GLU A 408 -6.11 13.43 18.04
N GLU A 409 -5.82 14.24 19.06
CA GLU A 409 -4.58 14.23 19.86
C GLU A 409 -4.25 12.86 20.49
N LYS A 410 -5.18 11.91 20.47
CA LYS A 410 -5.12 10.69 21.27
C LYS A 410 -4.32 9.52 20.69
N PHE A 411 -3.91 9.52 19.41
CA PHE A 411 -3.42 8.26 18.83
C PHE A 411 -2.11 8.21 18.06
N GLN A 412 -1.40 9.31 17.73
CA GLN A 412 -0.33 9.17 16.73
C GLN A 412 0.93 9.98 17.03
N ALA A 413 1.93 9.32 17.64
CA ALA A 413 3.32 9.76 17.53
C ALA A 413 3.64 10.02 16.05
N GLU A 414 4.21 11.20 15.73
CA GLU A 414 4.61 11.64 14.36
C GLU A 414 3.50 12.25 13.47
N ALA A 415 2.39 12.72 14.04
CA ALA A 415 1.42 13.58 13.34
C ALA A 415 1.56 15.06 13.74
N TYR A 416 1.51 15.99 12.79
CA TYR A 416 1.65 17.43 13.00
C TYR A 416 0.54 18.23 12.31
N GLU A 417 0.12 19.34 12.91
CA GLU A 417 -0.93 20.22 12.36
C GLU A 417 -0.45 21.13 11.22
N SER A 418 0.86 21.37 11.12
CA SER A 418 1.45 22.30 10.16
C SER A 418 2.81 21.80 9.68
N LEU A 419 3.10 22.10 8.40
CA LEU A 419 4.37 21.78 7.75
C LEU A 419 5.55 22.39 8.51
N ASP A 420 5.44 23.63 8.97
CA ASP A 420 6.52 24.31 9.71
C ASP A 420 6.91 23.56 10.99
N ARG A 421 5.90 23.05 11.72
CA ARG A 421 6.16 22.26 12.93
C ARG A 421 6.82 20.92 12.59
N ALA A 422 6.36 20.24 11.54
CA ALA A 422 6.99 19.01 11.09
C ALA A 422 8.44 19.22 10.62
N LEU A 423 8.71 20.29 9.87
CA LEU A 423 10.04 20.65 9.41
C LEU A 423 10.98 21.02 10.57
N LYS A 424 10.47 21.63 11.64
CA LYS A 424 11.24 21.86 12.88
C LYS A 424 11.59 20.54 13.57
N ALA A 425 10.68 19.58 13.62
CA ALA A 425 10.94 18.26 14.19
C ALA A 425 11.96 17.45 13.35
N LEU A 426 11.94 17.63 12.03
CA LEU A 426 12.81 16.99 11.06
C LEU A 426 14.14 17.73 10.82
N ARG A 427 14.45 18.79 11.58
CA ARG A 427 15.61 19.68 11.35
C ARG A 427 16.96 18.95 11.23
N HIS A 428 17.12 17.84 11.94
CA HIS A 428 18.34 17.03 11.94
C HIS A 428 18.17 15.67 11.27
N CYS A 429 17.06 15.47 10.54
CA CYS A 429 16.75 14.23 9.85
C CYS A 429 16.90 14.42 8.34
N HIS A 430 17.30 13.36 7.64
CA HIS A 430 17.25 13.33 6.19
C HIS A 430 15.92 12.72 5.75
N CYS A 431 15.10 13.49 5.04
CA CYS A 431 13.87 13.01 4.43
C CYS A 431 14.20 12.42 3.06
N GLN A 432 13.75 11.19 2.81
CA GLN A 432 14.05 10.49 1.54
C GLN A 432 12.89 10.59 0.55
N ALA A 433 11.67 10.77 1.04
CA ALA A 433 10.48 10.90 0.20
C ALA A 433 9.43 11.79 0.85
N VAL A 434 8.71 12.55 0.02
CA VAL A 434 7.64 13.46 0.42
C VAL A 434 6.43 13.24 -0.48
N GLY A 435 5.27 12.97 0.11
CA GLY A 435 3.98 12.88 -0.56
C GLY A 435 3.17 14.14 -0.36
N VAL A 436 2.82 14.83 -1.43
CA VAL A 436 1.97 16.02 -1.41
C VAL A 436 0.61 15.65 -1.98
N LEU A 437 -0.37 15.47 -1.10
CA LEU A 437 -1.60 14.72 -1.39
C LEU A 437 -2.87 15.58 -1.35
N SER A 438 -2.76 16.91 -1.46
CA SER A 438 -3.94 17.77 -1.54
C SER A 438 -4.60 17.66 -2.92
N GLU A 439 -5.84 18.16 -3.06
CA GLU A 439 -6.55 18.18 -4.34
C GLU A 439 -6.13 19.36 -5.24
N ASP A 440 -5.50 20.40 -4.67
CA ASP A 440 -5.05 21.57 -5.41
C ASP A 440 -3.64 21.39 -5.96
N LEU A 441 -3.54 21.22 -7.28
CA LEU A 441 -2.27 21.04 -7.97
C LEU A 441 -1.32 22.23 -7.77
N MET A 442 -1.80 23.47 -7.80
CA MET A 442 -0.93 24.64 -7.73
C MET A 442 -0.33 24.77 -6.34
N ALA A 443 -1.12 24.53 -5.29
CA ALA A 443 -0.64 24.43 -3.92
C ALA A 443 0.31 23.25 -3.74
N ASN A 444 0.04 22.11 -4.38
CA ASN A 444 0.93 20.96 -4.29
C ASN A 444 2.30 21.21 -4.92
N LEU A 445 2.33 21.84 -6.11
CA LEU A 445 3.57 22.14 -6.82
C LEU A 445 4.41 23.18 -6.10
N SER A 446 3.80 24.22 -5.52
CA SER A 446 4.54 25.24 -4.77
C SER A 446 5.27 24.63 -3.56
N VAL A 447 4.57 23.80 -2.79
CA VAL A 447 5.13 23.09 -1.63
C VAL A 447 6.17 22.06 -2.07
N ALA A 448 5.92 21.32 -3.15
CA ALA A 448 6.86 20.32 -3.65
C ALA A 448 8.19 20.96 -4.08
N LEU A 449 8.14 22.09 -4.81
CA LEU A 449 9.34 22.82 -5.24
C LEU A 449 10.11 23.44 -4.06
N GLU A 450 9.40 23.98 -3.05
CA GLU A 450 10.03 24.48 -1.82
C GLU A 450 10.80 23.38 -1.09
N LEU A 451 10.19 22.19 -0.97
CA LEU A 451 10.82 21.04 -0.32
C LEU A 451 11.96 20.44 -1.15
N GLN A 452 11.88 20.48 -2.48
CA GLN A 452 12.97 20.07 -3.37
C GLN A 452 14.19 20.99 -3.24
N GLN A 453 13.98 22.31 -3.09
CA GLN A 453 15.07 23.24 -2.82
C GLN A 453 15.78 22.95 -1.48
N LYS A 454 15.02 22.52 -0.48
CA LYS A 454 15.56 22.16 0.84
C LYS A 454 16.25 20.79 0.85
N TRP A 455 15.71 19.84 0.10
CA TRP A 455 16.21 18.46 -0.02
C TRP A 455 16.32 18.08 -1.51
N PRO A 456 17.47 18.34 -2.16
CA PRO A 456 17.61 18.13 -3.61
C PRO A 456 17.38 16.70 -4.08
N ASP A 457 17.79 15.71 -3.27
CA ASP A 457 17.68 14.28 -3.59
C ASP A 457 16.36 13.64 -3.12
N VAL A 458 15.37 14.46 -2.71
CA VAL A 458 14.10 13.93 -2.17
C VAL A 458 13.19 13.44 -3.29
N ARG A 459 12.60 12.26 -3.10
CA ARG A 459 11.57 11.75 -4.00
C ARG A 459 10.24 12.43 -3.70
N LEU A 460 9.61 13.01 -4.70
CA LEU A 460 8.33 13.71 -4.54
C LEU A 460 7.22 12.94 -5.25
N ALA A 461 6.15 12.60 -4.53
CA ALA A 461 4.91 12.11 -5.13
C ALA A 461 3.82 13.18 -4.96
N VAL A 462 3.36 13.73 -6.07
CA VAL A 462 2.42 14.85 -6.10
C VAL A 462 1.08 14.40 -6.68
N GLN A 463 0.01 14.62 -5.94
CA GLN A 463 -1.35 14.34 -6.42
C GLN A 463 -1.85 15.46 -7.36
N SER A 464 -2.52 15.08 -8.44
CA SER A 464 -3.18 16.01 -9.38
C SER A 464 -4.51 15.47 -9.87
N HIS A 465 -5.58 16.28 -9.89
CA HIS A 465 -6.87 15.89 -10.48
C HIS A 465 -7.15 16.55 -11.83
N SER A 466 -6.36 17.56 -12.21
CA SER A 466 -6.61 18.42 -13.37
C SER A 466 -5.74 18.11 -14.60
N LEU A 467 -4.62 17.41 -14.42
CA LEU A 467 -3.75 17.03 -15.53
C LEU A 467 -4.21 15.69 -16.11
N SER A 468 -4.68 15.75 -17.35
CA SER A 468 -4.81 14.56 -18.19
C SER A 468 -3.44 14.25 -18.81
N GLN A 469 -2.90 13.04 -18.59
CA GLN A 469 -1.56 12.58 -19.01
C GLN A 469 -0.37 13.11 -18.19
N SER A 470 -0.04 12.40 -17.11
CA SER A 470 1.06 12.75 -16.21
C SER A 470 2.48 12.46 -16.77
N SER A 471 2.62 11.66 -17.83
CA SER A 471 3.92 11.23 -18.39
C SER A 471 4.75 12.40 -18.94
N ASN A 472 4.10 13.35 -19.62
CA ASN A 472 4.76 14.55 -20.15
C ASN A 472 5.26 15.48 -19.03
N PHE A 473 4.57 15.51 -17.89
CA PHE A 473 4.94 16.35 -16.75
C PHE A 473 6.07 15.74 -15.92
N ASN A 474 6.11 14.40 -15.80
CA ASN A 474 7.19 13.67 -15.13
C ASN A 474 8.54 13.87 -15.84
N ALA A 475 8.55 14.14 -17.15
CA ALA A 475 9.77 14.45 -17.89
C ALA A 475 10.36 15.83 -17.55
N LEU A 476 9.57 16.75 -16.99
CA LEU A 476 9.99 18.12 -16.70
C LEU A 476 10.68 18.26 -15.33
N PHE A 477 10.42 17.35 -14.39
CA PHE A 477 10.90 17.44 -13.01
C PHE A 477 11.56 16.13 -12.58
N GLU A 478 12.88 16.10 -12.63
CA GLU A 478 13.67 14.96 -12.16
C GLU A 478 13.40 14.70 -10.66
N GLY A 479 13.08 13.46 -10.28
CA GLY A 479 12.77 13.08 -8.89
C GLY A 479 11.34 13.40 -8.42
N MET A 480 10.49 13.98 -9.27
CA MET A 480 9.07 14.25 -8.97
C MET A 480 8.14 13.39 -9.83
N GLN A 481 7.21 12.69 -9.20
CA GLN A 481 6.16 11.93 -9.86
C GLN A 481 4.80 12.59 -9.61
N VAL A 482 4.18 13.10 -10.67
CA VAL A 482 2.81 13.59 -10.63
C VAL A 482 1.88 12.42 -10.94
N ILE A 483 0.91 12.17 -10.05
CA ILE A 483 0.00 11.04 -10.13
C ILE A 483 -1.43 11.57 -10.14
N ASN A 484 -2.18 11.21 -11.19
CA ASN A 484 -3.62 11.42 -11.22
C ASN A 484 -4.35 10.16 -10.71
N PRO A 485 -4.89 10.18 -9.47
CA PRO A 485 -5.55 9.01 -8.92
C PRO A 485 -6.81 8.62 -9.69
N LEU A 486 -7.48 9.56 -10.37
CA LEU A 486 -8.71 9.25 -11.10
C LEU A 486 -8.42 8.50 -12.40
N GLU A 487 -7.35 8.85 -13.11
CA GLU A 487 -6.91 8.10 -14.30
C GLU A 487 -6.43 6.69 -13.94
N VAL A 488 -5.61 6.57 -12.90
CA VAL A 488 -5.10 5.26 -12.45
C VAL A 488 -6.23 4.37 -11.92
N ALA A 489 -7.20 4.95 -11.21
CA ALA A 489 -8.36 4.19 -10.71
C ALA A 489 -9.33 3.77 -11.82
N ALA A 490 -9.33 4.43 -12.97
CA ALA A 490 -10.27 4.14 -14.06
C ALA A 490 -10.20 2.68 -14.51
N ASP A 491 -8.99 2.14 -14.71
CA ASP A 491 -8.81 0.73 -15.10
C ASP A 491 -9.37 -0.23 -14.06
N ALA A 492 -9.21 0.07 -12.78
CA ALA A 492 -9.77 -0.73 -11.69
C ALA A 492 -11.30 -0.64 -11.63
N VAL A 493 -11.86 0.55 -11.83
CA VAL A 493 -13.32 0.78 -11.89
C VAL A 493 -13.91 0.03 -13.09
N VAL A 494 -13.26 0.08 -14.25
CA VAL A 494 -13.67 -0.63 -15.46
C VAL A 494 -13.58 -2.14 -15.27
N ALA A 495 -12.47 -2.67 -14.74
CA ALA A 495 -12.38 -4.09 -14.40
C ALA A 495 -13.51 -4.52 -13.45
N THR A 496 -13.83 -3.67 -12.46
CA THR A 496 -14.92 -3.93 -11.53
C THR A 496 -16.28 -3.98 -12.24
N ALA A 497 -16.51 -3.12 -13.23
CA ALA A 497 -17.71 -3.14 -14.06
C ALA A 497 -17.80 -4.38 -14.96
N LEU A 498 -16.68 -5.03 -15.27
CA LEU A 498 -16.64 -6.30 -16.01
C LEU A 498 -16.90 -7.51 -15.10
N GLY A 499 -16.94 -7.34 -13.78
CA GLY A 499 -17.20 -8.40 -12.80
C GLY A 499 -16.01 -8.74 -11.92
N GLU A 500 -14.90 -8.04 -12.08
CA GLU A 500 -13.67 -8.33 -11.35
C GLU A 500 -13.65 -7.69 -9.96
N ARG A 501 -12.95 -8.32 -9.02
CA ARG A 501 -12.78 -7.77 -7.66
C ARG A 501 -11.39 -7.20 -7.48
N VAL A 502 -11.24 -5.92 -7.80
CA VAL A 502 -9.94 -5.24 -7.73
C VAL A 502 -9.64 -4.78 -6.29
N ARG A 503 -8.49 -5.19 -5.75
CA ARG A 503 -7.99 -4.74 -4.44
C ARG A 503 -7.25 -3.40 -4.50
N GLY A 504 -6.61 -3.13 -5.63
CA GLY A 504 -5.81 -1.94 -5.83
C GLY A 504 -5.02 -1.99 -7.13
N VAL A 505 -4.34 -0.88 -7.42
CA VAL A 505 -3.57 -0.68 -8.64
C VAL A 505 -2.10 -0.50 -8.30
N LEU A 506 -1.25 -1.07 -9.14
CA LEU A 506 0.19 -0.85 -9.18
C LEU A 506 0.53 -0.23 -10.52
N ARG A 507 1.42 0.76 -10.54
CA ARG A 507 1.96 1.32 -11.77
C ARG A 507 3.39 0.85 -11.95
N LEU A 508 3.66 0.08 -13.00
CA LEU A 508 4.98 -0.44 -13.33
C LEU A 508 5.33 -0.09 -14.78
N ALA A 509 6.44 0.62 -14.97
CA ALA A 509 6.89 1.10 -16.28
C ALA A 509 5.76 1.71 -17.13
N GLU A 510 5.06 2.68 -16.53
CA GLU A 510 3.93 3.41 -17.11
C GLU A 510 2.62 2.61 -17.30
N GLU A 511 2.63 1.30 -17.10
CA GLU A 511 1.42 0.47 -17.17
C GLU A 511 0.73 0.30 -15.81
N ASN A 512 -0.59 0.30 -15.85
CA ASN A 512 -1.42 -0.02 -14.68
C ASN A 512 -1.67 -1.53 -14.62
N LEU A 513 -1.22 -2.15 -13.54
CA LEU A 513 -1.50 -3.54 -13.19
C LEU A 513 -2.45 -3.59 -12.01
N LEU A 514 -3.45 -4.46 -12.13
CA LEU A 514 -4.54 -4.62 -11.19
C LEU A 514 -4.29 -5.85 -10.32
N ILE A 515 -4.33 -5.66 -9.01
CA ILE A 515 -4.34 -6.77 -8.05
C ILE A 515 -5.79 -7.21 -7.90
N THR A 516 -6.11 -8.41 -8.39
CA THR A 516 -7.50 -8.86 -8.54
C THR A 516 -7.75 -10.17 -7.81
N ASP A 517 -8.88 -10.26 -7.12
CA ASP A 517 -9.37 -11.46 -6.45
C ASP A 517 -10.31 -12.27 -7.33
N TYR A 518 -9.94 -13.53 -7.59
CA TYR A 518 -10.80 -14.53 -8.19
C TYR A 518 -11.30 -15.50 -7.13
N LYS A 519 -12.60 -15.78 -7.16
CA LYS A 519 -13.21 -16.90 -6.45
C LYS A 519 -13.72 -17.87 -7.50
N ILE A 520 -13.01 -18.98 -7.67
CA ILE A 520 -13.27 -19.93 -8.75
C ILE A 520 -14.62 -20.60 -8.52
N THR A 521 -15.51 -20.49 -9.50
CA THR A 521 -16.82 -21.17 -9.51
C THR A 521 -16.83 -22.27 -10.55
N SER A 522 -17.83 -23.15 -10.55
CA SER A 522 -17.94 -24.24 -11.51
C SER A 522 -18.13 -23.76 -12.96
N SER A 523 -18.73 -22.58 -13.15
CA SER A 523 -18.96 -21.93 -14.45
C SER A 523 -17.88 -20.93 -14.85
N ASP A 524 -16.79 -20.82 -14.07
CA ASP A 524 -15.71 -19.87 -14.32
C ASP A 524 -14.81 -20.32 -15.48
N THR A 525 -14.31 -19.39 -16.30
CA THR A 525 -13.38 -19.68 -17.40
C THR A 525 -12.05 -20.23 -16.91
N LEU A 526 -11.69 -19.94 -15.65
CA LEU A 526 -10.47 -20.43 -15.01
C LEU A 526 -10.58 -21.85 -14.43
N ASN A 527 -11.79 -22.40 -14.31
CA ASN A 527 -12.02 -23.70 -13.69
C ASN A 527 -11.35 -24.83 -14.48
N GLY A 528 -10.65 -25.74 -13.79
CA GLY A 528 -9.98 -26.88 -14.40
C GLY A 528 -8.68 -26.56 -15.15
N LEU A 529 -8.31 -25.29 -15.27
CA LEU A 529 -7.03 -24.89 -15.87
C LEU A 529 -5.88 -25.03 -14.87
N ASN A 530 -4.70 -25.38 -15.37
CA ASN A 530 -3.47 -25.29 -14.60
C ASN A 530 -2.97 -23.83 -14.57
N LEU A 531 -2.32 -23.44 -13.47
CA LEU A 531 -1.84 -22.07 -13.28
C LEU A 531 -0.84 -21.62 -14.36
N GLY A 532 -0.08 -22.54 -14.95
CA GLY A 532 0.79 -22.24 -16.10
C GLY A 532 0.03 -21.88 -17.37
N THR A 533 -1.14 -22.48 -17.60
CA THR A 533 -2.09 -22.13 -18.68
C THR A 533 -2.79 -20.83 -18.38
N VAL A 534 -3.14 -20.57 -17.12
CA VAL A 534 -3.70 -19.27 -16.73
C VAL A 534 -2.69 -18.15 -16.98
N ALA A 535 -1.41 -18.36 -16.63
CA ALA A 535 -0.36 -17.40 -16.90
C ALA A 535 -0.05 -17.25 -18.41
N GLY A 536 0.05 -18.35 -19.15
CA GLY A 536 0.36 -18.36 -20.59
C GLY A 536 -0.77 -17.93 -21.51
N GLY A 537 -1.97 -18.38 -21.19
CA GLY A 537 -3.16 -18.19 -21.99
C GLY A 537 -3.75 -16.81 -21.84
N TYR A 538 -3.90 -16.33 -20.59
CA TYR A 538 -4.51 -15.03 -20.31
C TYR A 538 -3.49 -13.94 -19.97
N GLY A 539 -2.23 -14.28 -19.65
CA GLY A 539 -1.24 -13.30 -19.21
C GLY A 539 -1.43 -12.84 -17.77
N LEU A 540 -2.03 -13.67 -16.91
CA LEU A 540 -2.16 -13.38 -15.48
C LEU A 540 -0.89 -13.79 -14.74
N ILE A 541 -0.53 -13.08 -13.68
CA ILE A 541 0.56 -13.45 -12.78
C ILE A 541 -0.05 -13.94 -11.45
N PRO A 542 -0.10 -15.26 -11.19
CA PRO A 542 -0.60 -15.80 -9.94
C PRO A 542 0.27 -15.37 -8.75
N LEU A 543 -0.30 -14.62 -7.82
CA LEU A 543 0.40 -14.14 -6.62
C LEU A 543 0.17 -15.08 -5.44
N VAL A 544 -1.08 -15.37 -5.13
CA VAL A 544 -1.48 -16.16 -3.96
C VAL A 544 -2.63 -17.10 -4.32
N LEU A 545 -2.54 -18.37 -3.93
CA LEU A 545 -3.63 -19.33 -4.01
C LEU A 545 -4.03 -19.79 -2.60
N ILE A 546 -5.32 -19.69 -2.29
CA ILE A 546 -5.92 -20.27 -1.09
C ILE A 546 -6.88 -21.36 -1.56
N GLY A 547 -6.51 -22.62 -1.33
CA GLY A 547 -7.33 -23.77 -1.70
C GLY A 547 -8.65 -23.80 -0.90
N PHE A 548 -9.68 -24.43 -1.45
CA PHE A 548 -10.93 -24.62 -0.72
C PHE A 548 -10.70 -25.32 0.64
N GLY A 549 -11.10 -24.66 1.73
CA GLY A 549 -10.90 -25.13 3.11
C GLY A 549 -9.47 -25.02 3.66
N ALA A 550 -8.52 -24.51 2.87
CA ALA A 550 -7.15 -24.28 3.33
C ALA A 550 -7.08 -23.04 4.24
N ILE A 551 -6.39 -23.17 5.37
CA ILE A 551 -6.21 -22.07 6.33
C ILE A 551 -5.05 -21.15 5.89
N LYS A 552 -4.02 -21.69 5.24
CA LYS A 552 -2.81 -20.96 4.91
C LYS A 552 -2.75 -20.60 3.41
N PRO A 553 -2.51 -19.32 3.05
CA PRO A 553 -2.27 -18.93 1.67
C PRO A 553 -0.94 -19.50 1.15
N ILE A 554 -0.92 -19.90 -0.12
CA ILE A 554 0.30 -20.30 -0.84
C ILE A 554 0.72 -19.13 -1.72
N ALA A 555 1.78 -18.42 -1.31
CA ALA A 555 2.39 -17.38 -2.14
C ALA A 555 3.25 -17.98 -3.26
N LEU A 556 3.20 -17.37 -4.44
CA LEU A 556 3.81 -17.84 -5.69
C LEU A 556 3.57 -19.34 -5.93
N PRO A 557 2.30 -19.75 -6.09
CA PRO A 557 1.93 -21.15 -6.26
C PRO A 557 2.63 -21.79 -7.47
N ASN A 558 2.82 -23.11 -7.39
CA ASN A 558 3.41 -23.89 -8.48
C ASN A 558 2.51 -23.82 -9.73
N PRO A 559 3.04 -23.47 -10.92
CA PRO A 559 2.27 -23.44 -12.19
C PRO A 559 1.55 -24.76 -12.53
N GLU A 560 1.98 -25.90 -11.97
CA GLU A 560 1.33 -27.20 -12.16
C GLU A 560 -0.01 -27.35 -11.42
N ARG A 561 -0.31 -26.46 -10.47
CA ARG A 561 -1.53 -26.56 -9.67
C ARG A 561 -2.76 -26.31 -10.55
N ILE A 562 -3.73 -27.21 -10.48
CA ILE A 562 -5.02 -27.10 -11.15
C ILE A 562 -5.98 -26.35 -10.24
N LEU A 563 -6.71 -25.39 -10.82
CA LEU A 563 -7.74 -24.63 -10.12
C LEU A 563 -9.01 -25.45 -9.98
N GLN A 564 -9.59 -25.44 -8.78
CA GLN A 564 -10.83 -26.13 -8.48
C GLN A 564 -11.91 -25.16 -8.00
N PRO A 565 -13.20 -25.51 -8.16
CA PRO A 565 -14.28 -24.70 -7.60
C PRO A 565 -14.12 -24.50 -6.09
N GLY A 566 -14.25 -23.27 -5.64
CA GLY A 566 -14.05 -22.87 -4.25
C GLY A 566 -12.65 -22.36 -3.91
N ASP A 567 -11.67 -22.54 -4.81
CA ASP A 567 -10.36 -21.91 -4.66
C ASP A 567 -10.47 -20.38 -4.75
N ARG A 568 -9.62 -19.68 -4.00
CA ARG A 568 -9.42 -18.23 -4.12
C ARG A 568 -8.03 -17.95 -4.67
N LEU A 569 -7.97 -17.22 -5.77
CA LEU A 569 -6.74 -16.87 -6.46
C LEU A 569 -6.59 -15.35 -6.48
N VAL A 570 -5.46 -14.85 -6.00
CA VAL A 570 -5.08 -13.44 -6.18
C VAL A 570 -4.09 -13.36 -7.32
N VAL A 571 -4.39 -12.52 -8.31
CA VAL A 571 -3.54 -12.32 -9.50
C VAL A 571 -3.12 -10.87 -9.64
N LEU A 572 -2.01 -10.67 -10.34
CA LEU A 572 -1.61 -9.39 -10.90
C LEU A 572 -1.78 -9.45 -12.42
N ALA A 573 -2.52 -8.52 -13.01
CA ALA A 573 -2.79 -8.52 -14.44
C ALA A 573 -3.11 -7.12 -14.97
N GLY A 574 -2.87 -6.88 -16.26
CA GLY A 574 -3.37 -5.69 -16.95
C GLY A 574 -4.86 -5.81 -17.29
N LEU A 575 -5.52 -4.68 -17.55
CA LEU A 575 -6.96 -4.65 -17.85
C LEU A 575 -7.34 -5.52 -19.05
N SER A 576 -6.54 -5.51 -20.12
CA SER A 576 -6.76 -6.33 -21.32
C SER A 576 -6.72 -7.84 -21.03
N ALA A 577 -5.88 -8.27 -20.08
CA ALA A 577 -5.80 -9.67 -19.68
C ALA A 577 -7.06 -10.11 -18.92
N LEU A 578 -7.56 -9.27 -18.01
CA LEU A 578 -8.83 -9.53 -17.30
C LEU A 578 -10.01 -9.60 -18.29
N ARG A 579 -10.04 -8.72 -19.29
CA ARG A 579 -11.05 -8.78 -20.36
C ARG A 579 -10.99 -10.11 -21.15
N GLN A 580 -9.80 -10.64 -21.41
CA GLN A 580 -9.65 -11.94 -22.06
C GLN A 580 -10.17 -13.09 -21.19
N VAL A 581 -9.96 -13.03 -19.88
CA VAL A 581 -10.51 -14.03 -18.92
C VAL A 581 -12.02 -14.04 -18.98
N GLU A 582 -12.64 -12.86 -18.92
CA GLU A 582 -14.09 -12.72 -18.93
C GLU A 582 -14.71 -13.10 -20.28
N ALA A 583 -14.02 -12.84 -21.40
CA ALA A 583 -14.44 -13.32 -22.71
C ALA A 583 -14.15 -14.83 -22.95
N GLY A 584 -13.44 -15.50 -22.03
CA GLY A 584 -13.01 -16.89 -22.21
C GLY A 584 -11.99 -17.10 -23.35
N GLN A 585 -11.31 -16.03 -23.79
CA GLN A 585 -10.44 -16.06 -24.96
C GLN A 585 -8.97 -16.34 -24.57
N LEU A 586 -8.56 -17.60 -24.71
CA LEU A 586 -7.17 -18.02 -24.51
C LEU A 586 -6.30 -17.65 -25.71
N LYS A 587 -5.08 -17.14 -25.46
CA LYS A 587 -4.06 -17.01 -26.50
C LYS A 587 -3.72 -18.36 -27.13
N LYS A 588 -3.40 -18.36 -28.42
CA LYS A 588 -3.01 -19.58 -29.13
C LYS A 588 -1.77 -20.22 -28.49
N ARG A 589 -1.77 -21.55 -28.44
CA ARG A 589 -0.66 -22.37 -27.95
C ARG A 589 0.34 -22.56 -29.09
N CYS A 590 1.58 -22.11 -28.90
CA CYS A 590 2.57 -22.05 -29.97
C CYS A 590 3.71 -23.07 -29.84
N TRP A 591 3.64 -24.01 -28.90
CA TRP A 591 4.70 -24.97 -28.63
C TRP A 591 4.17 -26.40 -28.64
N MET A 592 4.99 -27.37 -29.01
CA MET A 592 4.69 -28.80 -28.94
C MET A 592 5.88 -29.54 -28.35
N LEU A 593 5.66 -30.69 -27.73
CA LEU A 593 6.75 -31.54 -27.28
C LEU A 593 6.98 -32.63 -28.32
N GLU A 594 8.20 -32.72 -28.84
CA GLU A 594 8.67 -33.81 -29.69
C GLU A 594 9.27 -34.92 -28.82
N ILE A 595 8.66 -36.10 -28.83
CA ILE A 595 9.13 -37.28 -28.11
C ILE A 595 9.85 -38.19 -29.11
N ARG A 596 11.16 -38.39 -28.90
CA ARG A 596 12.05 -39.14 -29.81
C ARG A 596 12.28 -40.58 -29.37
N GLY A 597 11.97 -40.91 -28.12
CA GLY A 597 12.10 -42.25 -27.59
C GLY A 597 12.29 -42.27 -26.07
N MET A 598 12.41 -43.47 -25.50
CA MET A 598 12.50 -43.69 -24.06
C MET A 598 13.57 -44.72 -23.72
N ARG A 599 14.11 -44.66 -22.50
CA ARG A 599 14.99 -45.72 -21.97
C ARG A 599 14.20 -47.02 -21.74
N PRO A 600 14.84 -48.21 -21.85
CA PRO A 600 14.15 -49.51 -21.74
C PRO A 600 13.41 -49.74 -20.41
N ASN A 601 13.92 -49.17 -19.31
CA ASN A 601 13.35 -49.34 -17.95
C ASN A 601 12.60 -48.08 -17.48
N ALA A 602 12.15 -47.22 -18.39
CA ALA A 602 11.44 -46.00 -18.02
C ALA A 602 10.04 -46.33 -17.45
N PRO A 603 9.61 -45.66 -16.37
CA PRO A 603 8.30 -45.91 -15.75
C PRO A 603 7.17 -45.35 -16.63
N ILE A 604 6.58 -46.20 -17.48
CA ILE A 604 5.57 -45.80 -18.48
C ILE A 604 4.36 -45.12 -17.82
N PHE A 605 3.87 -45.65 -16.70
CA PHE A 605 2.71 -45.07 -16.01
C PHE A 605 2.99 -43.66 -15.49
N ASP A 606 4.15 -43.43 -14.87
CA ASP A 606 4.53 -42.09 -14.36
C ASP A 606 4.68 -41.07 -15.51
N ILE A 607 5.19 -41.53 -16.66
CA ILE A 607 5.30 -40.72 -17.87
C ILE A 607 3.91 -40.34 -18.40
N GLN A 608 2.99 -41.30 -18.46
CA GLN A 608 1.60 -41.06 -18.87
C GLN A 608 0.89 -40.09 -17.91
N VAL A 609 1.10 -40.23 -16.61
CA VAL A 609 0.56 -39.31 -15.59
C VAL A 609 1.14 -37.91 -15.74
N ALA A 610 2.44 -37.78 -16.04
CA ALA A 610 3.06 -36.50 -16.31
C ALA A 610 2.44 -35.84 -17.55
N LEU A 611 2.36 -36.55 -18.68
CA LEU A 611 1.73 -36.05 -19.92
C LEU A 611 0.28 -35.63 -19.68
N ALA A 612 -0.51 -36.49 -19.04
CA ALA A 612 -1.92 -36.24 -18.72
C ALA A 612 -2.13 -34.95 -17.91
N ARG A 613 -1.27 -34.69 -16.92
CA ARG A 613 -1.35 -33.51 -16.06
C ARG A 613 -1.22 -32.19 -16.83
N TYR A 614 -0.34 -32.14 -17.83
CA TYR A 614 -0.06 -30.91 -18.58
C TYR A 614 -0.90 -30.75 -19.84
N LEU A 615 -1.30 -31.85 -20.47
CA LEU A 615 -2.13 -31.86 -21.67
C LEU A 615 -3.63 -31.86 -21.37
N GLY A 616 -4.03 -32.14 -20.11
CA GLY A 616 -5.43 -32.10 -19.68
C GLY A 616 -6.25 -33.28 -20.19
N ALA A 617 -5.63 -34.46 -20.29
CA ALA A 617 -6.21 -35.67 -20.88
C ALA A 617 -6.00 -36.90 -19.96
N ALA A 618 -6.66 -38.01 -20.23
CA ALA A 618 -6.53 -39.21 -19.39
C ALA A 618 -5.16 -39.90 -19.60
N PRO A 619 -4.52 -40.48 -18.55
CA PRO A 619 -3.23 -41.17 -18.70
C PRO A 619 -3.21 -42.25 -19.79
N GLY A 620 -4.32 -42.97 -19.98
CA GLY A 620 -4.44 -44.00 -21.00
C GLY A 620 -4.37 -43.46 -22.44
N GLU A 621 -4.85 -42.25 -22.69
CA GLU A 621 -4.79 -41.60 -24.00
C GLU A 621 -3.35 -41.17 -24.35
N MET A 622 -2.50 -40.98 -23.33
CA MET A 622 -1.12 -40.56 -23.52
C MET A 622 -0.21 -41.67 -24.05
N ALA A 623 -0.66 -42.93 -24.03
CA ALA A 623 0.10 -44.07 -24.52
C ALA A 623 0.49 -43.93 -26.01
N ALA A 624 -0.37 -43.30 -26.82
CA ALA A 624 -0.12 -43.09 -28.24
C ALA A 624 1.13 -42.26 -28.52
N TYR A 625 1.43 -41.27 -27.67
CA TYR A 625 2.61 -40.41 -27.82
C TYR A 625 3.92 -41.10 -27.42
N LEU A 626 3.85 -42.28 -26.81
CA LEU A 626 5.02 -43.04 -26.36
C LEU A 626 5.46 -44.10 -27.38
N ASP A 627 4.65 -44.39 -28.40
CA ASP A 627 5.01 -45.32 -29.48
C ASP A 627 5.90 -44.64 -30.54
N CYS A 628 7.19 -44.54 -30.21
CA CYS A 628 8.21 -43.89 -31.05
C CYS A 628 8.94 -44.87 -31.99
N LYS A 629 8.39 -46.05 -32.28
CA LYS A 629 9.09 -47.11 -33.02
C LYS A 629 9.45 -46.75 -34.47
N SER A 630 8.67 -45.88 -35.10
CA SER A 630 8.81 -45.51 -36.52
C SER A 630 9.20 -44.04 -36.76
N ALA A 631 8.81 -43.13 -35.87
CA ALA A 631 9.06 -41.69 -35.98
C ALA A 631 8.91 -41.00 -34.63
N PRO A 632 9.51 -39.80 -34.44
CA PRO A 632 9.23 -38.97 -33.27
C PRO A 632 7.75 -38.53 -33.25
N GLN A 633 7.14 -38.62 -32.07
CA GLN A 633 5.74 -38.25 -31.85
C GLN A 633 5.64 -36.80 -31.36
N LEU A 634 4.63 -36.07 -31.82
CA LEU A 634 4.35 -34.69 -31.38
C LEU A 634 3.12 -34.64 -30.51
N THR A 635 3.23 -33.99 -29.36
CA THR A 635 2.07 -33.71 -28.50
C THR A 635 1.19 -32.60 -29.07
N PRO A 636 -0.07 -32.46 -28.62
CA PRO A 636 -0.87 -31.28 -28.89
C PRO A 636 -0.16 -30.00 -28.44
N SER A 637 -0.52 -28.88 -29.04
CA SER A 637 0.06 -27.59 -28.69
C SER A 637 -0.16 -27.25 -27.22
N ILE A 638 0.90 -26.74 -26.58
CA ILE A 638 1.00 -26.38 -25.18
C ILE A 638 1.58 -24.96 -25.04
N TYR A 639 1.39 -24.34 -23.87
CA TYR A 639 2.09 -23.11 -23.50
C TYR A 639 3.53 -23.42 -23.07
N GLN A 640 4.41 -22.43 -23.26
CA GLN A 640 5.84 -22.61 -23.08
C GLN A 640 6.26 -23.03 -21.66
N VAL A 641 5.74 -22.37 -20.62
CA VAL A 641 6.08 -22.68 -19.21
C VAL A 641 5.65 -24.10 -18.84
N PRO A 642 4.38 -24.51 -19.02
CA PRO A 642 3.97 -25.91 -18.86
C PRO A 642 4.82 -26.88 -19.69
N GLY A 643 5.12 -26.55 -20.94
CA GLY A 643 5.92 -27.37 -21.85
C GLY A 643 7.35 -27.62 -21.35
N ARG A 644 8.04 -26.58 -20.86
CA ARG A 644 9.40 -26.71 -20.28
C ARG A 644 9.40 -27.53 -19.00
N LEU A 645 8.41 -27.36 -18.12
CA LEU A 645 8.30 -28.17 -16.91
C LEU A 645 8.04 -29.64 -17.23
N LEU A 646 7.19 -29.90 -18.22
CA LEU A 646 6.93 -31.24 -18.74
C LEU A 646 8.20 -31.86 -19.34
N GLU A 647 8.92 -31.12 -20.20
CA GLU A 647 10.19 -31.55 -20.78
C GLU A 647 11.21 -31.94 -19.69
N GLN A 648 11.38 -31.11 -18.65
CA GLN A 648 12.27 -31.40 -17.53
C GLN A 648 11.82 -32.63 -16.73
N ALA A 649 10.52 -32.80 -16.51
CA ALA A 649 9.97 -33.97 -15.80
C ALA A 649 10.21 -35.26 -16.60
N LEU A 650 9.92 -35.24 -17.90
CA LEU A 650 10.08 -36.38 -18.79
C LEU A 650 11.56 -36.79 -18.98
N LYS A 651 12.47 -35.82 -19.12
CA LYS A 651 13.92 -36.08 -19.14
C LYS A 651 14.40 -36.76 -17.87
N ARG A 652 13.88 -36.38 -16.69
CA ARG A 652 14.19 -37.06 -15.41
C ARG A 652 13.67 -38.49 -15.36
N LEU A 653 12.53 -38.77 -16.00
CA LEU A 653 11.95 -40.12 -16.13
C LEU A 653 12.60 -40.96 -17.23
N GLY A 654 13.61 -40.43 -17.94
CA GLY A 654 14.36 -41.16 -18.96
C GLY A 654 13.75 -41.12 -20.37
N VAL A 655 12.89 -40.13 -20.64
CA VAL A 655 12.34 -39.87 -21.98
C VAL A 655 13.22 -38.87 -22.72
N ASN A 656 13.57 -39.18 -23.97
CA ASN A 656 14.24 -38.24 -24.86
C ASN A 656 13.18 -37.38 -25.55
N CYS A 657 13.07 -36.12 -25.14
CA CYS A 657 12.11 -35.16 -25.67
C CYS A 657 12.69 -33.75 -25.76
N GLU A 658 12.14 -32.95 -26.66
CA GLU A 658 12.52 -31.56 -26.88
C GLU A 658 11.26 -30.71 -27.15
N LEU A 659 11.23 -29.49 -26.59
CA LEU A 659 10.14 -28.56 -26.84
C LEU A 659 10.42 -27.79 -28.14
N VAL A 660 9.50 -27.85 -29.09
CA VAL A 660 9.64 -27.25 -30.43
C VAL A 660 8.48 -26.28 -30.71
N PRO A 661 8.70 -25.20 -31.48
CA PRO A 661 7.62 -24.30 -31.88
C PRO A 661 6.64 -25.04 -32.81
N ALA A 662 5.34 -24.78 -32.64
CA ALA A 662 4.28 -25.48 -33.37
C ALA A 662 4.32 -25.24 -34.90
N ASN A 663 4.98 -24.17 -35.35
CA ASN A 663 5.10 -23.80 -36.76
C ASN A 663 6.05 -24.69 -37.57
N HIS A 664 6.70 -25.69 -36.95
CA HIS A 664 7.73 -26.51 -37.62
C HIS A 664 7.22 -27.48 -38.71
N ARG A 665 5.95 -27.39 -39.15
CA ARG A 665 5.35 -28.31 -40.16
C ARG A 665 4.39 -27.69 -41.20
N ASP A 666 4.34 -26.36 -41.33
CA ASP A 666 3.71 -25.71 -42.51
C ASP A 666 4.74 -25.35 -43.61
N SER A 667 5.99 -25.83 -43.49
CA SER A 667 7.06 -25.64 -44.48
C SER A 667 7.47 -26.93 -45.17
#